data_AF-A0A9P9ILM0-F1
#
_entry.id   AF-A0A9P9ILM0-F1
#
_cell.length_a   1.000
_cell.length_b   1.000
_cell.length_c   1.000
_cell.angle_alpha   90.00
_cell.angle_beta   90.00
_cell.angle_gamma   90.00
#
_symmetry.space_group_name_H-M   'P 1'
#
loop_
_entity.id
_entity.type
_entity.pdbx_description
1 polymer ?
#
loop_
_entity_poly.entity_id
_entity_poly.type
_entity_poly.pdbx_seq_one_letter_code
_entity_poly.pdbx_strand_id
1 'polypeptide(L)'
;MIQEPLKNHKDTAFIDIGRWTTYRFSFDSSKLNSARWAIMRNALSDHNIDIVARTDLVFQPKRVAPIWNLLQDEFSSYHSGNEENQSAFEDLAADQCSLAFPVRYQLEACLTNGYLKEHSITSSFLNRLAQLEVDHATRILEKIADRQQVLYNPDQVFQIHVKGKMSRNVPTYCTLSRSVTITPTMLHVNTPVVETSNRITRKHAADADRFIRVKFTDEKTEGRLGSQTDDRSNAVFNRISRAMERGVIVAGRHYVFLAFGNSQFREHGAYFYAPTSSTSAENIRSTMGCFDHIKVVAKKGARIGQCLSTTRSIHVVNDIKVEEIADIERNGYTFSDGVGKLSRFLAQMSAQQLGIHNAFDDPPSLFQFRMDGCKGVLVLDPALKNNIVQIRPSQKKFTTTKKGLLEIIRASAFATACFNRQLIIILSTLGVSDEIFIRKQQEMVNSLERATIEETIAIKKLQQNIDYNGSTLKMVAMILDGFMKAKEPFMMSLLQLWRAYNIKYLKEKARIMIEEGAFVLGCIDETATLKGHFDEPQCRSTATRNEKLGTLPEIFLQITDPTSKSQYKVIEGVCVLARNPSLHAGDVRVVRAVDVPALHHLRNVVVLPQTGDRDVANMCSGGDLDGDDYLVLWDKEFIPKSINEVPMDFTPEKPQELDREVTIKDISDFFVTYIKNDSLARIALAHLAQADINEEGVRDETCIQLAQLHSQAVDYPKSGIPAIMDRGLKPRRYPHFMESKYRTKDQVYRSKKILGRLFDEVELVGFKPQYENKFDARILEAFELDKAWLAKAASIKDAYDESMKRLMAKHAIRTEFEAWVVFVLSHNQESRDYTFAEDFGRSVDLLKTQYKEICINASKEGSGLPRFVAAMYTVTAQQVTDAVEECQHTVIVDGREEKREMTSETMPLMSFPWLFASELGKIATKSGPTE
;
A
#
# COMPACT_ATOMS: atom_id res chain seq x y z
N MET A 1 -2.71 -34.58 14.79
CA MET A 1 -2.89 -33.14 14.46
C MET A 1 -4.38 -32.87 14.32
N ILE A 2 -4.88 -31.79 14.91
CA ILE A 2 -6.31 -31.43 14.95
C ILE A 2 -6.84 -31.26 13.51
N GLN A 3 -7.88 -32.01 13.13
CA GLN A 3 -8.47 -32.02 11.77
C GLN A 3 -9.38 -30.81 11.45
N GLU A 4 -9.65 -29.95 12.44
CA GLU A 4 -10.64 -28.88 12.32
C GLU A 4 -10.12 -27.62 11.59
N PRO A 5 -11.01 -26.79 11.01
CA PRO A 5 -10.69 -25.45 10.53
C PRO A 5 -10.04 -24.57 11.61
N LEU A 6 -9.28 -23.53 11.21
CA LEU A 6 -8.79 -22.57 12.19
C LEU A 6 -9.93 -21.72 12.74
N LYS A 7 -10.01 -21.62 14.06
CA LYS A 7 -10.90 -20.73 14.79
C LYS A 7 -10.20 -20.23 16.04
N ASN A 8 -10.69 -19.12 16.58
CA ASN A 8 -10.08 -18.45 17.72
C ASN A 8 -10.37 -19.17 19.05
N HIS A 9 -11.55 -19.77 19.18
CA HIS A 9 -11.94 -20.53 20.36
C HIS A 9 -11.36 -21.95 20.34
N LYS A 10 -10.61 -22.32 21.38
CA LYS A 10 -10.07 -23.67 21.58
C LYS A 10 -10.49 -24.15 22.97
N ASP A 11 -11.31 -25.19 23.03
CA ASP A 11 -11.69 -25.82 24.31
C ASP A 11 -10.52 -26.51 25.04
N THR A 12 -9.36 -26.61 24.38
CA THR A 12 -8.29 -27.55 24.75
C THR A 12 -6.93 -26.90 25.06
N ALA A 13 -6.81 -25.57 25.10
CA ALA A 13 -5.51 -24.92 25.32
C ALA A 13 -5.11 -24.96 26.81
N PHE A 14 -4.02 -25.68 27.13
CA PHE A 14 -3.44 -25.70 28.49
C PHE A 14 -2.77 -24.37 28.87
N ILE A 15 -2.14 -23.69 27.90
CA ILE A 15 -1.63 -22.32 28.00
C ILE A 15 -1.94 -21.60 26.68
N ASP A 16 -2.68 -20.49 26.73
CA ASP A 16 -3.01 -19.69 25.55
C ASP A 16 -2.29 -18.33 25.60
N ILE A 17 -1.07 -18.32 25.07
CA ILE A 17 -0.19 -17.14 25.14
C ILE A 17 -0.63 -15.96 24.28
N GLY A 18 -1.55 -16.18 23.33
CA GLY A 18 -2.13 -15.11 22.54
C GLY A 18 -3.24 -14.39 23.31
N ARG A 19 -4.08 -15.14 24.03
CA ARG A 19 -5.25 -14.61 24.74
C ARG A 19 -4.98 -14.17 26.16
N TRP A 20 -4.08 -14.85 26.88
CA TRP A 20 -3.89 -14.63 28.31
C TRP A 20 -2.86 -13.53 28.55
N THR A 21 -3.33 -12.40 29.07
CA THR A 21 -2.49 -11.25 29.44
C THR A 21 -1.90 -11.37 30.85
N THR A 22 -2.33 -12.36 31.62
CA THR A 22 -1.93 -12.53 33.02
C THR A 22 -1.81 -14.00 33.36
N TYR A 23 -0.64 -14.39 33.87
CA TYR A 23 -0.36 -15.75 34.32
C TYR A 23 -0.29 -15.80 35.83
N ARG A 24 -0.98 -16.76 36.43
CA ARG A 24 -0.91 -17.02 37.86
C ARG A 24 -0.13 -18.29 38.11
N PHE A 25 1.04 -18.14 38.72
CA PHE A 25 1.81 -19.25 39.26
C PHE A 25 1.56 -19.33 40.77
N SER A 26 1.20 -20.52 41.26
CA SER A 26 1.01 -20.75 42.69
C SER A 26 2.15 -21.64 43.18
N PHE A 27 2.85 -21.20 44.22
CA PHE A 27 3.95 -21.92 44.84
C PHE A 27 3.61 -22.23 46.29
N ASP A 28 4.12 -23.35 46.80
CA ASP A 28 4.06 -23.65 48.22
C ASP A 28 4.84 -22.59 49.02
N SER A 29 4.33 -22.23 50.19
CA SER A 29 4.94 -21.24 51.08
C SER A 29 6.38 -21.61 51.47
N SER A 30 6.71 -22.89 51.56
CA SER A 30 8.07 -23.39 51.82
C SER A 30 9.06 -23.08 50.69
N LYS A 31 8.61 -22.98 49.43
CA LYS A 31 9.45 -22.68 48.26
C LYS A 31 9.76 -21.20 48.12
N LEU A 32 8.85 -20.33 48.56
CA LEU A 32 9.02 -18.88 48.55
C LEU A 32 10.13 -18.39 49.50
N ASN A 33 10.43 -19.17 50.54
CA ASN A 33 11.51 -18.89 51.51
C ASN A 33 12.85 -19.55 51.14
N SER A 34 12.95 -20.17 49.96
CA SER A 34 14.16 -20.90 49.55
C SER A 34 15.18 -19.99 48.86
N ALA A 35 16.46 -20.38 48.91
CA ALA A 35 17.52 -19.73 48.13
C ALA A 35 17.22 -19.72 46.61
N ARG A 36 16.45 -20.70 46.11
CA ARG A 36 16.03 -20.76 44.70
C ARG A 36 15.06 -19.64 44.33
N TRP A 37 14.16 -19.23 45.23
CA TRP A 37 13.28 -18.09 44.98
C TRP A 37 14.07 -16.78 44.89
N ALA A 38 15.09 -16.60 45.73
CA ALA A 38 15.99 -15.45 45.63
C ALA A 38 16.72 -15.41 44.29
N ILE A 39 17.21 -16.55 43.80
CA ILE A 39 17.81 -16.67 42.46
C ILE A 39 16.79 -16.30 41.37
N MET A 40 15.55 -16.78 41.46
CA MET A 40 14.51 -16.47 40.49
C MET A 40 14.17 -14.97 40.47
N ARG A 41 14.06 -14.33 41.64
CA ARG A 41 13.82 -12.88 41.73
C ARG A 41 14.95 -12.08 41.11
N ASN A 42 16.20 -12.47 41.37
CA ASN A 42 17.35 -11.81 40.77
C ASN A 42 17.35 -11.99 39.25
N ALA A 43 17.08 -13.20 38.74
CA ALA A 43 16.99 -13.46 37.30
C ALA A 43 15.87 -12.64 36.62
N LEU A 44 14.71 -12.49 37.27
CA LEU A 44 13.65 -11.62 36.75
C LEU A 44 14.07 -10.14 36.75
N SER A 45 14.76 -9.69 37.79
CA SER A 45 15.32 -8.34 37.86
C SER A 45 16.37 -8.09 36.78
N ASP A 46 17.22 -9.06 36.46
CA ASP A 46 18.22 -8.98 35.38
C ASP A 46 17.55 -8.79 34.00
N HIS A 47 16.28 -9.17 33.89
CA HIS A 47 15.43 -8.96 32.71
C HIS A 47 14.47 -7.75 32.85
N ASN A 48 14.71 -6.85 33.80
CA ASN A 48 13.89 -5.66 34.09
C ASN A 48 12.41 -6.00 34.38
N ILE A 49 12.14 -7.13 35.04
CA ILE A 49 10.80 -7.52 35.46
C ILE A 49 10.64 -7.16 36.94
N ASP A 50 9.85 -6.13 37.22
CA ASP A 50 9.57 -5.66 38.58
C ASP A 50 8.68 -6.65 39.35
N ILE A 51 9.08 -6.94 40.59
CA ILE A 51 8.30 -7.79 41.50
C ILE A 51 7.68 -6.90 42.58
N VAL A 52 6.38 -6.66 42.45
CA VAL A 52 5.61 -5.86 43.42
C VAL A 52 4.87 -6.80 44.37
N ALA A 53 5.16 -6.69 45.66
CA ALA A 53 4.40 -7.40 46.68
C ALA A 53 3.04 -6.71 46.87
N ARG A 54 1.95 -7.44 46.65
CA ARG A 54 0.57 -6.96 46.79
C ARG A 54 -0.21 -7.88 47.71
N THR A 55 -0.81 -7.33 48.75
CA THR A 55 -1.67 -8.06 49.70
C THR A 55 -3.16 -7.82 49.46
N ASP A 56 -3.49 -6.89 48.56
CA ASP A 56 -4.83 -6.40 48.22
C ASP A 56 -5.42 -7.03 46.95
N LEU A 57 -4.84 -8.14 46.47
CA LEU A 57 -5.34 -8.85 45.29
C LEU A 57 -6.56 -9.70 45.64
N VAL A 58 -7.72 -9.35 45.06
CA VAL A 58 -8.94 -10.16 45.16
C VAL A 58 -9.03 -11.07 43.94
N PHE A 59 -9.01 -12.39 44.19
CA PHE A 59 -9.13 -13.38 43.13
C PHE A 59 -10.60 -13.75 42.92
N GLN A 60 -11.10 -13.54 41.71
CA GLN A 60 -12.40 -14.06 41.30
C GLN A 60 -12.25 -15.48 40.76
N PRO A 61 -13.23 -16.38 41.02
CA PRO A 61 -13.24 -17.72 40.44
C PRO A 61 -13.32 -17.65 38.91
N LYS A 62 -12.65 -18.60 38.24
CA LYS A 62 -12.67 -18.72 36.78
C LYS A 62 -14.12 -18.94 36.30
N ARG A 63 -14.57 -18.11 35.35
CA ARG A 63 -15.83 -18.30 34.61
C ARG A 63 -15.51 -18.71 33.17
N VAL A 64 -16.18 -19.73 32.66
CA VAL A 64 -16.10 -20.12 31.24
C VAL A 64 -16.83 -19.05 30.42
N ALA A 65 -16.24 -18.61 29.30
CA ALA A 65 -16.90 -17.64 28.43
C ALA A 65 -18.10 -18.30 27.73
N PRO A 66 -19.35 -17.86 27.98
CA PRO A 66 -20.53 -18.56 27.46
C PRO A 66 -20.80 -18.22 25.99
N ILE A 67 -20.28 -17.10 25.48
CA ILE A 67 -20.63 -16.51 24.18
C ILE A 67 -20.60 -17.49 23.01
N TRP A 68 -19.60 -18.38 22.94
CA TRP A 68 -19.42 -19.27 21.81
C TRP A 68 -20.47 -20.39 21.73
N ASN A 69 -21.09 -20.73 22.87
CA ASN A 69 -22.22 -21.66 22.92
C ASN A 69 -23.57 -20.94 22.74
N LEU A 70 -23.59 -19.61 22.94
CA LEU A 70 -24.78 -18.77 22.85
C LEU A 70 -25.04 -18.23 21.44
N LEU A 71 -24.11 -18.37 20.50
CA LEU A 71 -24.25 -17.86 19.13
C LEU A 71 -24.50 -19.00 18.14
N GLN A 72 -25.52 -18.86 17.30
CA GLN A 72 -25.83 -19.84 16.27
C GLN A 72 -24.82 -19.79 15.11
N ASP A 73 -24.19 -20.89 14.72
CA ASP A 73 -23.25 -20.97 13.59
C ASP A 73 -23.93 -21.18 12.23
N GLU A 74 -23.56 -20.41 11.20
CA GLU A 74 -24.10 -20.58 9.84
C GLU A 74 -23.59 -21.88 9.17
N PHE A 75 -22.33 -22.28 9.44
CA PHE A 75 -21.72 -23.48 8.83
C PHE A 75 -22.31 -24.81 9.34
N SER A 76 -23.00 -24.80 10.50
CA SER A 76 -23.63 -26.00 11.06
C SER A 76 -24.76 -26.55 10.16
N SER A 77 -25.37 -25.69 9.36
CA SER A 77 -26.48 -25.99 8.44
C SER A 77 -26.08 -26.70 7.13
N TYR A 78 -24.79 -26.68 6.75
CA TYR A 78 -24.32 -27.16 5.43
C TYR A 78 -23.51 -28.46 5.48
N HIS A 79 -23.03 -28.86 6.65
CA HIS A 79 -22.21 -30.08 6.84
C HIS A 79 -22.95 -31.23 7.54
N SER A 80 -24.22 -31.05 7.93
CA SER A 80 -25.09 -32.08 8.50
C SER A 80 -25.66 -33.00 7.41
N GLY A 81 -24.78 -33.77 6.76
CA GLY A 81 -25.15 -34.88 5.86
C GLY A 81 -25.37 -36.21 6.58
N ASN A 82 -25.30 -36.25 7.92
CA ASN A 82 -25.63 -37.45 8.71
C ASN A 82 -27.04 -37.30 9.29
N GLU A 83 -27.98 -38.06 8.75
CA GLU A 83 -29.41 -38.03 9.09
C GLU A 83 -29.73 -38.49 10.53
N GLU A 84 -28.78 -39.06 11.29
CA GLU A 84 -29.05 -39.65 12.60
C GLU A 84 -29.08 -38.67 13.79
N ASN A 85 -28.76 -37.38 13.62
CA ASN A 85 -28.63 -36.42 14.75
C ASN A 85 -29.54 -35.18 14.69
N GLN A 86 -30.54 -35.13 13.80
CA GLN A 86 -31.38 -33.93 13.64
C GLN A 86 -32.25 -33.61 14.88
N SER A 87 -32.80 -34.61 15.59
CA SER A 87 -33.73 -34.33 16.69
C SER A 87 -33.05 -33.83 17.97
N ALA A 88 -31.77 -34.15 18.21
CA ALA A 88 -31.02 -33.66 19.37
C ALA A 88 -30.45 -32.25 19.16
N PHE A 89 -30.38 -31.78 17.91
CA PHE A 89 -29.84 -30.47 17.55
C PHE A 89 -30.90 -29.36 17.63
N GLU A 90 -32.18 -29.69 17.38
CA GLU A 90 -33.30 -28.74 17.49
C GLU A 90 -33.53 -28.28 18.94
N ASP A 91 -33.35 -29.17 19.93
CA ASP A 91 -33.47 -28.83 21.36
C ASP A 91 -32.30 -27.98 21.90
N LEU A 92 -31.10 -28.06 21.30
CA LEU A 92 -29.93 -27.23 21.64
C LEU A 92 -29.96 -25.85 20.97
N ALA A 93 -30.67 -25.71 19.86
CA ALA A 93 -30.79 -24.44 19.13
C ALA A 93 -31.72 -23.43 19.82
N ALA A 94 -32.60 -23.87 20.73
CA ALA A 94 -33.58 -23.02 21.40
C ALA A 94 -32.97 -21.92 22.30
N ASP A 95 -31.76 -22.13 22.81
CA ASP A 95 -31.03 -21.17 23.68
C ASP A 95 -29.98 -20.32 22.93
N GLN A 96 -29.84 -20.48 21.61
CA GLN A 96 -28.86 -19.76 20.80
C GLN A 96 -29.43 -18.45 20.23
N CYS A 97 -28.65 -17.38 20.33
CA CYS A 97 -28.94 -16.09 19.75
C CYS A 97 -28.46 -16.02 18.28
N SER A 98 -29.37 -15.67 17.37
CA SER A 98 -29.06 -15.43 15.97
C SER A 98 -28.81 -13.94 15.72
N LEU A 99 -27.62 -13.60 15.22
CA LEU A 99 -27.24 -12.24 14.86
C LEU A 99 -27.10 -12.14 13.35
N ALA A 100 -27.59 -11.04 12.76
CA ALA A 100 -27.31 -10.71 11.38
C ALA A 100 -25.79 -10.69 11.13
N PHE A 101 -25.35 -11.24 10.00
CA PHE A 101 -23.92 -11.44 9.73
C PHE A 101 -23.07 -10.16 9.88
N PRO A 102 -23.48 -8.96 9.41
CA PRO A 102 -22.70 -7.73 9.63
C PRO A 102 -22.48 -7.40 11.12
N VAL A 103 -23.48 -7.65 11.97
CA VAL A 103 -23.40 -7.43 13.42
C VAL A 103 -22.47 -8.46 14.06
N ARG A 104 -22.64 -9.74 13.69
CA ARG A 104 -21.82 -10.83 14.22
C ARG A 104 -20.34 -10.68 13.84
N TYR A 105 -20.07 -10.32 12.59
CA TYR A 105 -18.72 -10.07 12.11
C TYR A 105 -18.05 -8.95 12.90
N GLN A 106 -18.75 -7.84 13.10
CA GLN A 106 -18.19 -6.71 13.84
C GLN A 106 -18.03 -7.02 15.33
N LEU A 107 -18.93 -7.80 15.93
CA LEU A 107 -18.78 -8.29 17.30
C LEU A 107 -17.50 -9.13 17.44
N GLU A 108 -17.23 -10.04 16.51
CA GLU A 108 -15.99 -10.81 16.50
C GLU A 108 -14.75 -9.93 16.28
N ALA A 109 -14.83 -8.88 15.45
CA ALA A 109 -13.76 -7.89 15.32
C ALA A 109 -13.43 -7.23 16.68
N CYS A 110 -14.45 -6.85 17.45
CA CYS A 110 -14.25 -6.28 18.79
C CYS A 110 -13.65 -7.28 19.80
N LEU A 111 -14.08 -8.54 19.77
CA LEU A 111 -13.62 -9.58 20.69
C LEU A 111 -12.16 -9.98 20.40
N THR A 112 -11.85 -10.23 19.13
CA THR A 112 -10.54 -10.75 18.71
C THR A 112 -9.42 -9.72 18.79
N ASN A 113 -9.76 -8.43 18.83
CA ASN A 113 -8.83 -7.34 19.14
C ASN A 113 -8.83 -6.94 20.63
N GLY A 114 -9.63 -7.62 21.47
CA GLY A 114 -9.65 -7.41 22.92
C GLY A 114 -10.37 -6.14 23.39
N TYR A 115 -11.13 -5.48 22.52
CA TYR A 115 -11.94 -4.30 22.87
C TYR A 115 -13.18 -4.69 23.70
N LEU A 116 -13.72 -5.89 23.44
CA LEU A 116 -14.69 -6.56 24.32
C LEU A 116 -14.07 -7.84 24.87
N LYS A 117 -14.46 -8.25 26.08
CA LYS A 117 -13.92 -9.46 26.72
C LYS A 117 -14.92 -10.61 26.60
N GLU A 118 -14.47 -11.74 26.04
CA GLU A 118 -15.34 -12.91 25.79
C GLU A 118 -16.09 -13.39 27.04
N HIS A 119 -15.45 -13.33 28.22
CA HIS A 119 -16.03 -13.80 29.49
C HIS A 119 -17.09 -12.86 30.09
N SER A 120 -17.21 -11.61 29.61
CA SER A 120 -18.21 -10.67 30.10
C SER A 120 -19.48 -10.64 29.24
N ILE A 121 -19.47 -11.27 28.06
CA ILE A 121 -20.63 -11.32 27.16
C ILE A 121 -21.67 -12.33 27.67
N THR A 122 -22.93 -11.89 27.77
CA THR A 122 -24.07 -12.67 28.29
C THR A 122 -25.18 -12.84 27.25
N SER A 123 -26.11 -13.77 27.46
CA SER A 123 -27.29 -13.94 26.60
C SER A 123 -28.15 -12.67 26.53
N SER A 124 -28.27 -11.94 27.66
CA SER A 124 -28.97 -10.65 27.72
C SER A 124 -28.34 -9.61 26.81
N PHE A 125 -27.00 -9.52 26.79
CA PHE A 125 -26.28 -8.61 25.90
C PHE A 125 -26.54 -8.97 24.43
N LEU A 126 -26.42 -10.25 24.06
CA LEU A 126 -26.63 -10.72 22.69
C LEU A 126 -28.05 -10.46 22.21
N ASN A 127 -29.06 -10.76 23.04
CA ASN A 127 -30.46 -10.50 22.71
C ASN A 127 -30.76 -9.01 22.54
N ARG A 128 -30.19 -8.15 23.41
CA ARG A 128 -30.32 -6.70 23.26
C ARG A 128 -29.65 -6.19 21.99
N LEU A 129 -28.49 -6.76 21.62
CA LEU A 129 -27.81 -6.45 20.37
C LEU A 129 -28.62 -6.89 19.15
N ALA A 130 -29.28 -8.06 19.21
CA ALA A 130 -30.13 -8.60 18.15
C ALA A 130 -31.41 -7.78 17.92
N GLN A 131 -31.91 -7.09 18.96
CA GLN A 131 -33.11 -6.23 18.88
C GLN A 131 -32.87 -4.87 18.22
N LEU A 132 -31.62 -4.43 18.06
CA LEU A 132 -31.29 -3.18 17.39
C LEU A 132 -31.40 -3.32 15.86
N GLU A 133 -31.63 -2.20 15.16
CA GLU A 133 -31.48 -2.17 13.70
C GLU A 133 -30.05 -2.61 13.32
N VAL A 134 -29.92 -3.50 12.33
CA VAL A 134 -28.64 -4.10 11.90
C VAL A 134 -27.56 -3.03 11.70
N ASP A 135 -27.89 -1.98 10.95
CA ASP A 135 -26.98 -0.88 10.67
C ASP A 135 -26.55 -0.12 11.94
N HIS A 136 -27.48 0.06 12.89
CA HIS A 136 -27.20 0.75 14.14
C HIS A 136 -26.29 -0.11 15.04
N ALA A 137 -26.60 -1.39 15.20
CA ALA A 137 -25.79 -2.34 15.97
C ALA A 137 -24.37 -2.46 15.41
N THR A 138 -24.22 -2.62 14.09
CA THR A 138 -22.92 -2.67 13.43
C THR A 138 -22.12 -1.40 13.69
N ARG A 139 -22.72 -0.21 13.55
CA ARG A 139 -22.01 1.06 13.77
C ARG A 139 -21.56 1.30 15.21
N ILE A 140 -22.36 0.88 16.19
CA ILE A 140 -21.95 0.96 17.59
C ILE A 140 -20.68 0.14 17.81
N LEU A 141 -20.65 -1.11 17.31
CA LEU A 141 -19.49 -1.98 17.45
C LEU A 141 -18.28 -1.49 16.65
N GLU A 142 -18.49 -0.96 15.45
CA GLU A 142 -17.44 -0.28 14.69
C GLU A 142 -16.84 0.87 15.49
N LYS A 143 -17.67 1.72 16.10
CA LYS A 143 -17.21 2.85 16.91
C LYS A 143 -16.31 2.43 18.08
N ILE A 144 -16.56 1.27 18.68
CA ILE A 144 -15.70 0.70 19.72
C ILE A 144 -14.35 0.28 19.13
N ALA A 145 -14.38 -0.45 18.01
CA ALA A 145 -13.18 -0.91 17.33
C ALA A 145 -12.31 0.26 16.83
N ASP A 146 -12.95 1.30 16.32
CA ASP A 146 -12.31 2.49 15.76
C ASP A 146 -11.65 3.35 16.83
N ARG A 147 -12.26 3.45 18.02
CA ARG A 147 -11.68 4.11 19.19
C ARG A 147 -10.62 3.26 19.91
N GLN A 148 -10.48 1.99 19.52
CA GLN A 148 -9.67 1.00 20.21
C GLN A 148 -9.97 0.92 21.72
N GLN A 149 -11.23 1.21 22.09
CA GLN A 149 -11.63 1.36 23.48
C GLN A 149 -11.89 -0.01 24.11
N VAL A 150 -11.19 -0.31 25.20
CA VAL A 150 -11.42 -1.55 25.96
C VAL A 150 -12.57 -1.34 26.94
N LEU A 151 -13.67 -2.07 26.73
CA LEU A 151 -14.82 -2.09 27.62
C LEU A 151 -14.85 -3.41 28.41
N TYR A 152 -14.72 -3.31 29.73
CA TYR A 152 -14.81 -4.46 30.63
C TYR A 152 -16.28 -4.84 30.90
N ASN A 153 -17.17 -3.85 30.99
CA ASN A 153 -18.62 -4.05 31.03
C ASN A 153 -19.21 -3.85 29.63
N PRO A 154 -19.72 -4.91 28.98
CA PRO A 154 -20.24 -4.81 27.62
C PRO A 154 -21.54 -4.00 27.53
N ASP A 155 -22.33 -3.83 28.59
CA ASP A 155 -23.57 -3.04 28.51
C ASP A 155 -23.32 -1.54 28.26
N GLN A 156 -22.09 -1.06 28.47
CA GLN A 156 -21.67 0.29 28.11
C GLN A 156 -21.73 0.53 26.59
N VAL A 157 -21.68 -0.53 25.77
CA VAL A 157 -21.86 -0.48 24.30
C VAL A 157 -23.16 0.27 23.95
N PHE A 158 -24.24 0.05 24.71
CA PHE A 158 -25.55 0.65 24.42
C PHE A 158 -25.69 2.11 24.86
N GLN A 159 -24.70 2.68 25.54
CA GLN A 159 -24.66 4.10 25.91
C GLN A 159 -23.95 4.95 24.83
N ILE A 160 -23.35 4.29 23.83
CA ILE A 160 -22.62 4.94 22.75
C ILE A 160 -23.62 5.57 21.78
N HIS A 161 -23.59 6.90 21.71
CA HIS A 161 -24.41 7.66 20.78
C HIS A 161 -23.81 7.58 19.36
N VAL A 162 -24.61 7.11 18.40
CA VAL A 162 -24.30 7.10 16.96
C VAL A 162 -25.23 8.10 16.26
N LYS A 163 -24.68 9.19 15.73
CA LYS A 163 -25.48 10.21 15.02
C LYS A 163 -25.88 9.69 13.61
N GLY A 164 -27.19 9.65 13.32
CA GLY A 164 -27.80 9.63 11.98
C GLY A 164 -27.74 8.35 11.10
N LYS A 165 -28.74 8.18 10.22
CA LYS A 165 -28.75 7.22 9.10
C LYS A 165 -27.91 7.74 7.93
N MET A 166 -26.58 7.67 8.00
CA MET A 166 -25.72 7.92 6.85
C MET A 166 -25.45 6.62 6.10
N SER A 167 -26.04 6.40 4.92
CA SER A 167 -25.72 5.24 4.09
C SER A 167 -24.25 5.28 3.65
N ARG A 168 -23.57 4.14 3.66
CA ARG A 168 -22.23 4.02 3.04
C ARG A 168 -22.42 4.01 1.52
N ASN A 169 -22.21 5.15 0.86
CA ASN A 169 -22.17 5.19 -0.60
C ASN A 169 -20.82 4.62 -1.07
N VAL A 170 -20.81 3.32 -1.40
CA VAL A 170 -19.64 2.65 -1.98
C VAL A 170 -19.64 2.89 -3.49
N PRO A 171 -18.57 3.47 -4.09
CA PRO A 171 -18.50 3.66 -5.53
C PRO A 171 -18.64 2.33 -6.27
N THR A 172 -19.19 2.36 -7.49
CA THR A 172 -19.45 1.14 -8.30
C THR A 172 -18.21 0.31 -8.60
N TYR A 173 -17.02 0.93 -8.60
CA TYR A 173 -15.74 0.26 -8.80
C TYR A 173 -15.11 -0.28 -7.51
N CYS A 174 -15.73 -0.06 -6.35
CA CYS A 174 -15.26 -0.49 -5.03
C CYS A 174 -16.16 -1.57 -4.43
N THR A 175 -15.65 -2.28 -3.43
CA THR A 175 -16.39 -3.26 -2.63
C THR A 175 -16.02 -3.13 -1.15
N LEU A 176 -16.96 -3.51 -0.26
CA LEU A 176 -16.67 -3.60 1.17
C LEU A 176 -15.93 -4.91 1.46
N SER A 177 -14.61 -4.81 1.57
CA SER A 177 -13.67 -5.92 1.77
C SER A 177 -13.58 -6.31 3.25
N ARG A 178 -13.72 -7.60 3.55
CA ARG A 178 -13.52 -8.18 4.88
C ARG A 178 -12.14 -8.80 4.95
N SER A 179 -11.48 -8.68 6.10
CA SER A 179 -10.17 -9.28 6.27
C SER A 179 -9.94 -9.82 7.68
N VAL A 180 -9.03 -10.79 7.74
CA VAL A 180 -8.60 -11.42 8.98
C VAL A 180 -7.10 -11.63 8.94
N THR A 181 -6.43 -11.22 10.01
CA THR A 181 -4.98 -11.38 10.20
C THR A 181 -4.72 -12.56 11.12
N ILE A 182 -4.02 -13.58 10.65
CA ILE A 182 -3.65 -14.77 11.41
C ILE A 182 -2.20 -14.62 11.86
N THR A 183 -2.00 -14.60 13.16
CA THR A 183 -0.68 -14.58 13.81
C THR A 183 -0.31 -15.99 14.30
N PRO A 184 0.94 -16.22 14.76
CA PRO A 184 1.32 -17.48 15.38
C PRO A 184 0.36 -17.93 16.48
N THR A 185 -0.14 -17.00 17.30
CA THR A 185 -0.96 -17.31 18.47
C THR A 185 -2.47 -17.06 18.27
N MET A 186 -2.86 -16.05 17.50
CA MET A 186 -4.25 -15.58 17.39
C MET A 186 -4.76 -15.47 15.96
N LEU A 187 -6.03 -15.10 15.84
CA LEU A 187 -6.69 -14.62 14.64
C LEU A 187 -7.34 -13.27 14.99
N HIS A 188 -7.10 -12.23 14.20
CA HIS A 188 -7.65 -10.88 14.43
C HIS A 188 -8.56 -10.52 13.28
N VAL A 189 -9.86 -10.38 13.57
CA VAL A 189 -10.85 -9.97 12.57
C VAL A 189 -10.81 -8.46 12.46
N ASN A 190 -10.65 -7.94 11.24
CA ASN A 190 -10.55 -6.51 10.99
C ASN A 190 -11.92 -5.96 10.59
N THR A 191 -12.25 -4.74 11.05
CA THR A 191 -13.42 -3.99 10.57
C THR A 191 -13.40 -3.89 9.04
N PRO A 192 -14.53 -4.11 8.33
CA PRO A 192 -14.55 -4.07 6.87
C PRO A 192 -14.14 -2.72 6.29
N VAL A 193 -13.46 -2.74 5.14
CA VAL A 193 -12.86 -1.55 4.51
C VAL A 193 -13.32 -1.45 3.06
N VAL A 194 -13.56 -0.24 2.56
CA VAL A 194 -13.86 -0.04 1.15
C VAL A 194 -12.55 -0.14 0.35
N GLU A 195 -12.47 -1.12 -0.55
CA GLU A 195 -11.32 -1.34 -1.43
C GLU A 195 -11.77 -1.31 -2.89
N THR A 196 -10.85 -1.00 -3.81
CA THR A 196 -11.13 -1.15 -5.25
C THR A 196 -11.39 -2.63 -5.56
N SER A 197 -12.44 -2.91 -6.30
CA SER A 197 -12.85 -4.27 -6.66
C SER A 197 -11.87 -4.95 -7.62
N ASN A 198 -11.99 -6.27 -7.75
CA ASN A 198 -11.31 -7.07 -8.77
C ASN A 198 -12.35 -7.78 -9.63
N ARG A 199 -11.90 -8.46 -10.70
CA ARG A 199 -12.79 -9.14 -11.65
C ARG A 199 -13.75 -10.12 -10.97
N ILE A 200 -13.24 -10.90 -10.00
CA ILE A 200 -14.01 -11.95 -9.33
C ILE A 200 -15.05 -11.34 -8.39
N THR A 201 -14.66 -10.38 -7.55
CA THR A 201 -15.61 -9.73 -6.64
C THR A 201 -16.67 -8.92 -7.37
N ARG A 202 -16.35 -8.32 -8.53
CA ARG A 202 -17.35 -7.69 -9.40
C ARG A 202 -18.34 -8.69 -9.99
N LYS A 203 -17.83 -9.82 -10.51
CA LYS A 203 -18.67 -10.85 -11.14
C LYS A 203 -19.61 -11.52 -10.13
N HIS A 204 -19.17 -11.65 -8.88
CA HIS A 204 -19.93 -12.25 -7.78
C HIS A 204 -20.38 -11.18 -6.76
N ALA A 205 -20.79 -9.99 -7.22
CA ALA A 205 -21.17 -8.88 -6.35
C ALA A 205 -22.32 -9.21 -5.39
N ALA A 206 -23.24 -10.10 -5.77
CA ALA A 206 -24.30 -10.59 -4.89
C ALA A 206 -23.78 -11.36 -3.67
N ASP A 207 -22.63 -12.03 -3.80
CA ASP A 207 -21.94 -12.77 -2.73
C ASP A 207 -20.76 -11.98 -2.15
N ALA A 208 -20.71 -10.64 -2.32
CA ALA A 208 -19.56 -9.84 -1.92
C ALA A 208 -19.20 -10.00 -0.43
N ASP A 209 -20.16 -10.27 0.44
CA ASP A 209 -19.96 -10.49 1.87
C ASP A 209 -19.46 -11.89 2.24
N ARG A 210 -19.37 -12.81 1.27
CA ARG A 210 -18.85 -14.17 1.41
C ARG A 210 -17.38 -14.29 1.03
N PHE A 211 -16.76 -13.22 0.52
CA PHE A 211 -15.31 -13.16 0.33
C PHE A 211 -14.62 -12.60 1.58
N ILE A 212 -13.51 -13.21 1.97
CA ILE A 212 -12.63 -12.69 3.02
C ILE A 212 -11.17 -12.77 2.60
N ARG A 213 -10.41 -11.73 2.90
CA ARG A 213 -8.95 -11.72 2.73
C ARG A 213 -8.30 -12.22 4.00
N VAL A 214 -7.56 -13.33 3.91
CA VAL A 214 -6.77 -13.88 5.00
C VAL A 214 -5.32 -13.43 4.80
N LYS A 215 -4.71 -12.86 5.84
CA LYS A 215 -3.31 -12.44 5.84
C LYS A 215 -2.57 -13.15 6.96
N PHE A 216 -1.37 -13.65 6.68
CA PHE A 216 -0.50 -14.30 7.65
C PHE A 216 0.64 -13.35 8.02
N THR A 217 0.73 -12.99 9.29
CA THR A 217 1.74 -12.09 9.82
C THR A 217 2.39 -12.70 11.04
N ASP A 218 3.51 -12.12 11.48
CA ASP A 218 3.99 -12.35 12.83
C ASP A 218 3.02 -11.68 13.83
N GLU A 219 3.32 -11.72 15.12
CA GLU A 219 2.48 -11.04 16.11
C GLU A 219 2.33 -9.54 15.79
N LYS A 220 1.24 -8.93 16.28
CA LYS A 220 0.80 -7.57 15.89
C LYS A 220 1.91 -6.49 16.01
N THR A 221 2.93 -6.71 16.85
CA THR A 221 4.07 -5.80 17.07
C THR A 221 5.29 -6.06 16.19
N GLU A 222 5.34 -7.20 15.50
CA GLU A 222 6.50 -7.68 14.75
C GLU A 222 6.33 -7.54 13.23
N GLY A 223 5.10 -7.50 12.73
CA GLY A 223 4.79 -7.26 11.32
C GLY A 223 4.85 -8.54 10.49
N ARG A 224 5.64 -8.56 9.41
CA ARG A 224 5.62 -9.68 8.43
C ARG A 224 6.39 -10.89 8.95
N LEU A 225 5.88 -12.11 8.68
CA LEU A 225 6.61 -13.35 8.95
C LEU A 225 7.94 -13.38 8.17
N GLY A 226 9.04 -13.58 8.87
CA GLY A 226 10.36 -13.75 8.24
C GLY A 226 10.56 -15.15 7.66
N SER A 227 11.34 -15.25 6.58
CA SER A 227 11.81 -16.55 6.08
C SER A 227 12.75 -17.22 7.09
N GLN A 228 12.60 -18.53 7.26
CA GLN A 228 13.31 -19.31 8.27
C GLN A 228 14.23 -20.33 7.61
N THR A 229 15.45 -20.43 8.11
CA THR A 229 16.44 -21.41 7.64
C THR A 229 16.49 -22.69 8.47
N ASP A 230 15.70 -22.76 9.53
CA ASP A 230 15.63 -23.91 10.43
C ASP A 230 14.17 -24.35 10.70
N ASP A 231 14.02 -25.43 11.46
CA ASP A 231 12.73 -26.05 11.76
C ASP A 231 12.07 -25.51 13.04
N ARG A 232 12.62 -24.46 13.67
CA ARG A 232 12.12 -23.94 14.96
C ARG A 232 10.71 -23.36 14.86
N SER A 233 10.32 -22.89 13.67
CA SER A 233 9.01 -22.27 13.42
C SER A 233 8.02 -23.19 12.72
N ASN A 234 8.27 -24.51 12.68
CA ASN A 234 7.36 -25.46 12.01
C ASN A 234 5.92 -25.40 12.54
N ALA A 235 5.72 -25.10 13.83
CA ALA A 235 4.38 -24.90 14.39
C ALA A 235 3.60 -23.74 13.73
N VAL A 236 4.29 -22.65 13.37
CA VAL A 236 3.71 -21.50 12.68
C VAL A 236 3.30 -21.89 11.27
N PHE A 237 4.20 -22.52 10.51
CA PHE A 237 3.89 -22.97 9.15
C PHE A 237 2.82 -24.07 9.09
N ASN A 238 2.77 -24.96 10.10
CA ASN A 238 1.69 -25.94 10.24
C ASN A 238 0.34 -25.26 10.48
N ARG A 239 0.29 -24.17 11.25
CA ARG A 239 -0.92 -23.35 11.42
C ARG A 239 -1.37 -22.73 10.11
N ILE A 240 -0.45 -22.18 9.31
CA ILE A 240 -0.76 -21.63 7.98
C ILE A 240 -1.27 -22.74 7.05
N SER A 241 -0.59 -23.89 7.01
CA SER A 241 -1.00 -25.05 6.20
C SER A 241 -2.42 -25.50 6.55
N ARG A 242 -2.72 -25.60 7.85
CA ARG A 242 -4.07 -25.91 8.34
C ARG A 242 -5.10 -24.88 7.86
N ALA A 243 -4.77 -23.59 7.88
CA ALA A 243 -5.65 -22.55 7.35
C ALA A 243 -5.96 -22.78 5.87
N MET A 244 -4.93 -23.06 5.07
CA MET A 244 -5.05 -23.24 3.62
C MET A 244 -5.82 -24.52 3.26
N GLU A 245 -5.59 -25.62 3.98
CA GLU A 245 -6.22 -26.91 3.69
C GLU A 245 -7.63 -27.06 4.27
N ARG A 246 -7.87 -26.55 5.48
CA ARG A 246 -9.11 -26.75 6.23
C ARG A 246 -9.98 -25.51 6.34
N GLY A 247 -9.48 -24.37 5.89
CA GLY A 247 -10.21 -23.10 5.97
C GLY A 247 -10.14 -22.45 7.35
N VAL A 248 -10.86 -21.34 7.46
CA VAL A 248 -10.95 -20.50 8.66
C VAL A 248 -12.42 -20.26 9.00
N ILE A 249 -12.75 -20.23 10.29
CA ILE A 249 -14.09 -19.87 10.76
C ILE A 249 -14.02 -18.45 11.29
N VAL A 250 -14.85 -17.58 10.71
CA VAL A 250 -15.00 -16.18 11.12
C VAL A 250 -16.50 -15.87 11.13
N ALA A 251 -16.98 -15.32 12.23
CA ALA A 251 -18.38 -14.93 12.46
C ALA A 251 -19.37 -16.07 12.15
N GLY A 252 -18.98 -17.30 12.53
CA GLY A 252 -19.74 -18.53 12.28
C GLY A 252 -19.94 -18.91 10.81
N ARG A 253 -19.17 -18.33 9.89
CA ARG A 253 -19.03 -18.81 8.51
C ARG A 253 -17.73 -19.57 8.34
N HIS A 254 -17.77 -20.68 7.60
CA HIS A 254 -16.58 -21.43 7.21
C HIS A 254 -16.08 -20.96 5.85
N TYR A 255 -14.89 -20.36 5.83
CA TYR A 255 -14.25 -19.83 4.64
C TYR A 255 -13.17 -20.81 4.17
N VAL A 256 -13.24 -21.21 2.89
CA VAL A 256 -12.28 -22.12 2.26
C VAL A 256 -11.39 -21.37 1.27
N PHE A 257 -10.16 -21.85 1.09
CA PHE A 257 -9.18 -21.20 0.22
C PHE A 257 -9.72 -21.08 -1.22
N LEU A 258 -9.71 -19.86 -1.75
CA LEU A 258 -10.12 -19.56 -3.12
C LEU A 258 -8.90 -19.49 -4.05
N ALA A 259 -8.06 -18.48 -3.86
CA ALA A 259 -6.84 -18.21 -4.62
C ALA A 259 -6.09 -17.02 -4.01
N PHE A 260 -4.87 -16.73 -4.47
CA PHE A 260 -4.12 -15.53 -4.11
C PHE A 260 -3.81 -14.69 -5.36
N GLY A 261 -3.94 -13.36 -5.28
CA GLY A 261 -3.39 -12.45 -6.29
C GLY A 261 -1.90 -12.16 -6.03
N ASN A 262 -1.18 -11.60 -7.00
CA ASN A 262 0.27 -11.32 -6.85
C ASN A 262 0.58 -10.36 -5.68
N SER A 263 -0.24 -9.33 -5.50
CA SER A 263 -0.08 -8.39 -4.39
C SER A 263 -0.35 -9.07 -3.05
N GLN A 264 -1.44 -9.84 -2.94
CA GLN A 264 -1.77 -10.59 -1.73
C GLN A 264 -0.68 -11.62 -1.41
N PHE A 265 -0.18 -12.37 -2.40
CA PHE A 265 0.87 -13.37 -2.23
C PHE A 265 2.16 -12.79 -1.63
N ARG A 266 2.62 -11.64 -2.17
CA ARG A 266 3.79 -10.90 -1.66
C ARG A 266 3.56 -10.28 -0.28
N GLU A 267 2.33 -10.17 0.18
CA GLU A 267 1.97 -9.73 1.52
C GLU A 267 1.60 -10.90 2.44
N HIS A 268 1.90 -12.14 2.03
CA HIS A 268 1.55 -13.37 2.75
C HIS A 268 0.04 -13.48 2.98
N GLY A 269 -0.77 -13.13 1.99
CA GLY A 269 -2.22 -13.20 2.05
C GLY A 269 -2.87 -13.91 0.86
N ALA A 270 -4.13 -14.27 1.05
CA ALA A 270 -4.95 -15.00 0.08
C ALA A 270 -6.43 -14.65 0.25
N TYR A 271 -7.22 -14.91 -0.79
CA TYR A 271 -8.67 -14.84 -0.73
C TYR A 271 -9.26 -16.19 -0.35
N PHE A 272 -10.26 -16.14 0.52
CA PHE A 272 -11.09 -17.27 0.91
C PHE A 272 -12.56 -16.92 0.63
N TYR A 273 -13.37 -17.95 0.44
CA TYR A 273 -14.79 -17.81 0.13
C TYR A 273 -15.62 -18.71 1.04
N ALA A 274 -16.73 -18.20 1.57
CA ALA A 274 -17.71 -18.97 2.31
C ALA A 274 -18.76 -19.56 1.35
N PRO A 275 -18.77 -20.88 1.10
CA PRO A 275 -19.68 -21.50 0.14
C PRO A 275 -21.17 -21.23 0.42
N THR A 276 -21.98 -21.30 -0.63
CA THR A 276 -23.45 -21.29 -0.58
C THR A 276 -24.01 -22.58 -1.18
N SER A 277 -25.32 -22.77 -1.09
CA SER A 277 -26.00 -23.86 -1.82
C SER A 277 -25.84 -23.78 -3.34
N SER A 278 -25.61 -22.58 -3.91
CA SER A 278 -25.48 -22.36 -5.36
C SER A 278 -24.04 -22.28 -5.84
N THR A 279 -23.10 -21.88 -4.98
CA THR A 279 -21.75 -21.49 -5.39
C THR A 279 -20.71 -22.00 -4.40
N SER A 280 -19.67 -22.66 -4.93
CA SER A 280 -18.48 -23.06 -4.17
C SER A 280 -17.24 -22.30 -4.66
N ALA A 281 -16.15 -22.36 -3.89
CA ALA A 281 -14.86 -21.82 -4.33
C ALA A 281 -14.34 -22.50 -5.61
N GLU A 282 -14.68 -23.76 -5.82
CA GLU A 282 -14.36 -24.51 -7.04
C GLU A 282 -15.17 -24.00 -8.25
N ASN A 283 -16.47 -23.75 -8.07
CA ASN A 283 -17.32 -23.14 -9.10
C ASN A 283 -16.80 -21.75 -9.50
N ILE A 284 -16.29 -20.96 -8.55
CA ILE A 284 -15.70 -19.66 -8.89
C ILE A 284 -14.43 -19.86 -9.73
N ARG A 285 -13.52 -20.75 -9.30
CA ARG A 285 -12.25 -21.04 -10.00
C ARG A 285 -12.46 -21.56 -11.42
N SER A 286 -13.42 -22.44 -11.64
CA SER A 286 -13.71 -22.99 -12.98
C SER A 286 -14.12 -21.91 -13.99
N THR A 287 -14.61 -20.76 -13.50
CA THR A 287 -14.97 -19.63 -14.37
C THR A 287 -13.85 -18.60 -14.59
N MET A 288 -12.68 -18.79 -13.99
CA MET A 288 -11.55 -17.84 -14.10
C MET A 288 -10.79 -17.95 -15.42
N GLY A 289 -10.76 -19.13 -16.04
CA GLY A 289 -10.03 -19.40 -17.29
C GLY A 289 -9.67 -20.88 -17.44
N CYS A 290 -9.05 -21.23 -18.57
CA CYS A 290 -8.48 -22.56 -18.81
C CYS A 290 -6.99 -22.58 -18.42
N PHE A 291 -6.64 -23.46 -17.49
CA PHE A 291 -5.28 -23.54 -16.92
C PHE A 291 -4.66 -24.94 -17.02
N ASP A 292 -5.30 -25.87 -17.72
CA ASP A 292 -4.96 -27.32 -17.69
C ASP A 292 -3.61 -27.62 -18.35
N HIS A 293 -3.23 -26.76 -19.29
CA HIS A 293 -1.93 -26.77 -19.97
C HIS A 293 -0.76 -26.32 -19.06
N ILE A 294 -1.02 -25.70 -17.90
CA ILE A 294 0.03 -25.19 -17.01
C ILE A 294 0.38 -26.25 -15.95
N LYS A 295 1.55 -26.91 -16.13
CA LYS A 295 2.04 -27.96 -15.23
C LYS A 295 2.96 -27.50 -14.11
N VAL A 296 3.39 -26.23 -14.14
CA VAL A 296 4.18 -25.60 -13.07
C VAL A 296 3.24 -25.03 -12.01
N VAL A 297 3.34 -25.51 -10.77
CA VAL A 297 2.44 -25.13 -9.65
C VAL A 297 2.42 -23.62 -9.42
N ALA A 298 3.60 -23.01 -9.25
CA ALA A 298 3.77 -21.58 -9.02
C ALA A 298 3.15 -20.74 -10.15
N LYS A 299 3.44 -21.10 -11.41
CA LYS A 299 2.90 -20.45 -12.60
C LYS A 299 1.38 -20.55 -12.66
N LYS A 300 0.79 -21.72 -12.38
CA LYS A 300 -0.68 -21.91 -12.37
C LYS A 300 -1.34 -21.04 -11.29
N GLY A 301 -0.80 -21.03 -10.07
CA GLY A 301 -1.25 -20.16 -8.99
C GLY A 301 -1.22 -18.68 -9.38
N ALA A 302 -0.11 -18.22 -9.98
CA ALA A 302 0.04 -16.84 -10.44
C ALA A 302 -0.96 -16.45 -11.56
N ARG A 303 -1.33 -17.37 -12.45
CA ARG A 303 -2.33 -17.13 -13.51
C ARG A 303 -3.76 -17.08 -12.98
N ILE A 304 -4.12 -17.97 -12.05
CA ILE A 304 -5.41 -17.88 -11.33
C ILE A 304 -5.48 -16.54 -10.58
N GLY A 305 -4.39 -16.16 -9.91
CA GLY A 305 -4.26 -14.90 -9.19
C GLY A 305 -4.42 -13.64 -10.04
N GLN A 306 -4.17 -13.72 -11.35
CA GLN A 306 -4.34 -12.60 -12.26
C GLN A 306 -5.77 -12.06 -12.29
N CYS A 307 -6.77 -12.94 -12.12
CA CYS A 307 -8.18 -12.57 -12.05
C CYS A 307 -8.53 -11.77 -10.77
N LEU A 308 -7.65 -11.79 -9.77
CA LEU A 308 -7.81 -11.07 -8.50
C LEU A 308 -7.05 -9.73 -8.47
N SER A 309 -6.53 -9.30 -9.62
CA SER A 309 -5.87 -7.99 -9.74
C SER A 309 -6.86 -6.86 -9.48
N THR A 310 -6.50 -5.96 -8.56
CA THR A 310 -7.22 -4.71 -8.32
C THR A 310 -7.21 -3.88 -9.60
N THR A 311 -8.38 -3.62 -10.15
CA THR A 311 -8.54 -3.04 -11.49
C THR A 311 -9.83 -2.24 -11.58
N ARG A 312 -9.87 -1.25 -12.49
CA ARG A 312 -11.11 -0.55 -12.87
C ARG A 312 -11.58 -1.06 -14.23
N SER A 313 -12.79 -1.60 -14.26
CA SER A 313 -13.38 -2.12 -15.50
C SER A 313 -13.89 -0.97 -16.37
N ILE A 314 -13.56 -0.98 -17.66
CA ILE A 314 -14.02 0.01 -18.64
C ILE A 314 -15.32 -0.49 -19.26
N HIS A 315 -16.45 0.14 -18.91
CA HIS A 315 -17.80 -0.34 -19.27
C HIS A 315 -18.40 0.38 -20.47
N VAL A 316 -17.77 1.47 -20.91
CA VAL A 316 -18.30 2.31 -21.99
C VAL A 316 -18.20 1.61 -23.35
N VAL A 317 -17.39 0.56 -23.48
CA VAL A 317 -17.13 -0.12 -24.74
C VAL A 317 -17.30 -1.63 -24.57
N ASN A 318 -18.49 -2.15 -24.93
CA ASN A 318 -18.81 -3.57 -24.79
C ASN A 318 -18.27 -4.45 -25.95
N ASP A 319 -18.03 -3.86 -27.13
CA ASP A 319 -17.67 -4.60 -28.35
C ASP A 319 -16.23 -4.39 -28.79
N ILE A 320 -15.25 -4.47 -27.87
CA ILE A 320 -13.84 -4.32 -28.23
C ILE A 320 -13.43 -5.37 -29.27
N LYS A 321 -12.94 -4.92 -30.43
CA LYS A 321 -12.40 -5.79 -31.47
C LYS A 321 -10.94 -6.06 -31.16
N VAL A 322 -10.65 -7.31 -30.80
CA VAL A 322 -9.28 -7.77 -30.53
C VAL A 322 -8.68 -8.33 -31.82
N GLU A 323 -7.52 -7.82 -32.20
CA GLU A 323 -6.71 -8.28 -33.32
C GLU A 323 -5.38 -8.84 -32.77
N GLU A 324 -4.97 -10.02 -33.22
CA GLU A 324 -3.69 -10.60 -32.81
C GLU A 324 -2.57 -10.13 -33.78
N ILE A 325 -1.45 -9.69 -33.23
CA ILE A 325 -0.25 -9.31 -33.98
C ILE A 325 0.96 -10.09 -33.43
N ALA A 326 1.94 -10.43 -34.28
CA ALA A 326 3.09 -11.25 -33.88
C ALA A 326 4.03 -10.50 -32.93
N ASP A 327 4.74 -11.16 -32.02
CA ASP A 327 5.81 -10.51 -31.27
C ASP A 327 7.00 -10.11 -32.16
N ILE A 328 7.73 -9.08 -31.74
CA ILE A 328 8.97 -8.65 -32.38
C ILE A 328 10.12 -9.36 -31.66
N GLU A 329 10.61 -10.43 -32.27
CA GLU A 329 11.68 -11.27 -31.74
C GLU A 329 12.95 -11.16 -32.58
N ARG A 330 14.11 -11.04 -31.91
CA ARG A 330 15.43 -11.09 -32.56
C ARG A 330 16.43 -11.74 -31.62
N ASN A 331 17.29 -12.62 -32.16
CA ASN A 331 18.37 -13.27 -31.40
C ASN A 331 17.92 -13.95 -30.09
N GLY A 332 16.69 -14.48 -30.05
CA GLY A 332 16.12 -15.12 -28.86
C GLY A 332 15.53 -14.17 -27.82
N TYR A 333 15.56 -12.86 -28.06
CA TYR A 333 14.94 -11.83 -27.21
C TYR A 333 13.64 -11.32 -27.82
N THR A 334 12.63 -11.10 -26.96
CA THR A 334 11.33 -10.54 -27.35
C THR A 334 11.31 -9.04 -27.03
N PHE A 335 11.52 -8.20 -28.04
CA PHE A 335 11.60 -6.74 -27.88
C PHE A 335 10.24 -6.12 -27.52
N SER A 336 9.15 -6.80 -27.88
CA SER A 336 7.77 -6.37 -27.61
C SER A 336 7.11 -7.06 -26.41
N ASP A 337 7.87 -7.71 -25.51
CA ASP A 337 7.29 -8.52 -24.43
C ASP A 337 6.38 -7.68 -23.54
N GLY A 338 5.08 -7.97 -23.59
CA GLY A 338 4.08 -7.27 -22.80
C GLY A 338 3.42 -6.07 -23.49
N VAL A 339 3.81 -5.70 -24.71
CA VAL A 339 3.30 -4.50 -25.41
C VAL A 339 2.24 -4.83 -26.46
N GLY A 340 1.09 -4.19 -26.34
CA GLY A 340 0.01 -4.18 -27.32
C GLY A 340 -0.38 -2.75 -27.67
N LYS A 341 -1.41 -2.60 -28.50
CA LYS A 341 -1.85 -1.27 -28.99
C LYS A 341 -3.34 -1.06 -28.80
N LEU A 342 -3.75 0.19 -28.62
CA LEU A 342 -5.16 0.58 -28.58
C LEU A 342 -5.42 1.81 -29.44
N SER A 343 -6.66 1.94 -29.90
CA SER A 343 -7.12 3.12 -30.62
C SER A 343 -7.26 4.36 -29.73
N ARG A 344 -7.24 5.54 -30.36
CA ARG A 344 -7.48 6.82 -29.68
C ARG A 344 -8.83 6.88 -28.96
N PHE A 345 -9.87 6.33 -29.56
CA PHE A 345 -11.21 6.29 -28.94
C PHE A 345 -11.18 5.51 -27.62
N LEU A 346 -10.55 4.33 -27.58
CA LEU A 346 -10.42 3.55 -26.35
C LEU A 346 -9.58 4.25 -25.30
N ALA A 347 -8.53 4.96 -25.70
CA ALA A 347 -7.70 5.76 -24.79
C ALA A 347 -8.52 6.89 -24.13
N GLN A 348 -9.33 7.62 -24.92
CA GLN A 348 -10.20 8.69 -24.43
C GLN A 348 -11.28 8.15 -23.47
N MET A 349 -11.95 7.05 -23.83
CA MET A 349 -12.96 6.43 -22.96
C MET A 349 -12.35 5.92 -21.65
N SER A 350 -11.17 5.30 -21.73
CA SER A 350 -10.44 4.83 -20.55
C SER A 350 -10.05 6.00 -19.65
N ALA A 351 -9.51 7.08 -20.22
CA ALA A 351 -9.13 8.29 -19.48
C ALA A 351 -10.34 8.95 -18.80
N GLN A 352 -11.47 9.06 -19.50
CA GLN A 352 -12.71 9.63 -18.96
C GLN A 352 -13.20 8.80 -17.77
N GLN A 353 -13.28 7.48 -17.92
CA GLN A 353 -13.78 6.61 -16.87
C GLN A 353 -12.80 6.51 -15.68
N LEU A 354 -11.51 6.74 -15.91
CA LEU A 354 -10.51 6.89 -14.85
C LEU A 354 -10.61 8.23 -14.11
N GLY A 355 -11.29 9.23 -14.67
CA GLY A 355 -11.40 10.58 -14.11
C GLY A 355 -10.16 11.45 -14.40
N ILE A 356 -9.42 11.15 -15.47
CA ILE A 356 -8.23 11.91 -15.88
C ILE A 356 -8.67 13.22 -16.54
N HIS A 357 -8.02 14.33 -16.17
CA HIS A 357 -8.27 15.64 -16.78
C HIS A 357 -7.94 15.65 -18.27
N ASN A 358 -8.66 16.43 -19.06
CA ASN A 358 -8.48 16.56 -20.53
C ASN A 358 -8.51 15.21 -21.28
N ALA A 359 -9.26 14.23 -20.76
CA ALA A 359 -9.35 12.87 -21.29
C ALA A 359 -9.63 12.79 -22.81
N PHE A 360 -10.35 13.76 -23.38
CA PHE A 360 -10.69 13.77 -24.80
C PHE A 360 -9.62 14.42 -25.68
N ASP A 361 -9.03 15.53 -25.23
CA ASP A 361 -8.07 16.29 -26.02
C ASP A 361 -6.68 15.64 -25.98
N ASP A 362 -6.27 15.20 -24.78
CA ASP A 362 -4.94 14.70 -24.49
C ASP A 362 -4.99 13.45 -23.59
N PRO A 363 -5.50 12.31 -24.10
CA PRO A 363 -5.52 11.07 -23.34
C PRO A 363 -4.09 10.55 -23.09
N PRO A 364 -3.85 9.81 -22.00
CA PRO A 364 -2.57 9.12 -21.77
C PRO A 364 -2.16 8.23 -22.95
N SER A 365 -0.86 8.19 -23.25
CA SER A 365 -0.31 7.40 -24.35
C SER A 365 -0.21 5.91 -24.05
N LEU A 366 -0.28 5.48 -22.78
CA LEU A 366 -0.12 4.07 -22.41
C LEU A 366 -0.99 3.71 -21.20
N PHE A 367 -1.57 2.51 -21.23
CA PHE A 367 -2.37 1.96 -20.14
C PHE A 367 -1.90 0.56 -19.75
N GLN A 368 -1.61 0.32 -18.47
CA GLN A 368 -1.39 -1.02 -17.95
C GLN A 368 -2.74 -1.69 -17.72
N PHE A 369 -2.93 -2.90 -18.27
CA PHE A 369 -4.25 -3.50 -18.38
C PHE A 369 -4.30 -4.99 -18.03
N ARG A 370 -5.53 -5.46 -17.83
CA ARG A 370 -5.95 -6.86 -17.89
C ARG A 370 -7.14 -6.95 -18.83
N MET A 371 -7.20 -7.99 -19.62
CA MET A 371 -8.36 -8.30 -20.46
C MET A 371 -8.32 -9.79 -20.74
N ASP A 372 -9.37 -10.52 -20.39
CA ASP A 372 -9.37 -11.98 -20.49
C ASP A 372 -8.15 -12.60 -19.76
N GLY A 373 -7.41 -13.48 -20.42
CA GLY A 373 -6.13 -14.02 -19.95
C GLY A 373 -4.91 -13.19 -20.37
N CYS A 374 -5.11 -12.00 -20.94
CA CYS A 374 -4.05 -11.11 -21.38
C CYS A 374 -3.61 -10.13 -20.28
N LYS A 375 -2.31 -9.81 -20.26
CA LYS A 375 -1.69 -8.77 -19.43
C LYS A 375 -0.62 -8.01 -20.19
N GLY A 376 -0.40 -6.78 -19.76
CA GLY A 376 0.75 -5.98 -20.16
C GLY A 376 0.35 -4.51 -20.23
N VAL A 377 0.87 -3.82 -21.24
CA VAL A 377 0.50 -2.45 -21.58
C VAL A 377 -0.17 -2.36 -22.95
N LEU A 378 -1.08 -1.40 -23.10
CA LEU A 378 -1.62 -0.98 -24.39
C LEU A 378 -1.14 0.44 -24.68
N VAL A 379 -0.51 0.62 -25.84
CA VAL A 379 0.05 1.89 -26.30
C VAL A 379 -0.88 2.52 -27.35
N LEU A 380 -1.11 3.83 -27.23
CA LEU A 380 -1.92 4.59 -28.16
C LEU A 380 -1.26 4.58 -29.55
N ASP A 381 -1.94 4.00 -30.53
CA ASP A 381 -1.54 4.03 -31.93
C ASP A 381 -2.51 4.91 -32.73
N PRO A 382 -2.07 6.08 -33.24
CA PRO A 382 -2.93 6.99 -34.01
C PRO A 382 -3.50 6.37 -35.30
N ALA A 383 -2.90 5.30 -35.83
CA ALA A 383 -3.39 4.62 -37.02
C ALA A 383 -4.62 3.73 -36.73
N LEU A 384 -4.80 3.30 -35.47
CA LEU A 384 -5.93 2.46 -35.06
C LEU A 384 -7.20 3.30 -34.89
N LYS A 385 -8.26 2.88 -35.60
CA LYS A 385 -9.58 3.52 -35.57
C LYS A 385 -10.57 2.71 -34.74
N ASN A 386 -11.69 3.35 -34.37
CA ASN A 386 -12.82 2.73 -33.68
C ASN A 386 -12.41 2.08 -32.33
N ASN A 387 -12.91 0.89 -32.02
CA ASN A 387 -12.73 0.19 -30.75
C ASN A 387 -11.78 -1.02 -30.87
N ILE A 388 -10.63 -0.83 -31.54
CA ILE A 388 -9.63 -1.88 -31.79
C ILE A 388 -8.58 -1.93 -30.69
N VAL A 389 -8.27 -3.13 -30.23
CA VAL A 389 -7.10 -3.47 -29.42
C VAL A 389 -6.27 -4.51 -30.17
N GLN A 390 -4.96 -4.30 -30.27
CA GLN A 390 -4.03 -5.28 -30.82
C GLN A 390 -3.23 -5.94 -29.70
N ILE A 391 -3.23 -7.27 -29.68
CA ILE A 391 -2.61 -8.11 -28.63
C ILE A 391 -1.52 -8.99 -29.23
N ARG A 392 -0.41 -9.15 -28.50
CA ARG A 392 0.69 -10.05 -28.87
C ARG A 392 0.66 -11.38 -28.10
N PRO A 393 1.26 -12.47 -28.63
CA PRO A 393 1.41 -13.74 -27.92
C PRO A 393 2.02 -13.59 -26.52
N SER A 394 3.05 -12.74 -26.38
CA SER A 394 3.69 -12.41 -25.12
C SER A 394 2.70 -11.87 -24.09
N GLN A 395 1.61 -11.22 -24.47
CA GLN A 395 0.60 -10.72 -23.54
C GLN A 395 -0.40 -11.79 -23.08
N LYS A 396 -0.63 -12.83 -23.90
CA LYS A 396 -1.65 -13.86 -23.68
C LYS A 396 -1.12 -14.95 -22.74
N LYS A 397 -1.59 -14.97 -21.50
CA LYS A 397 -1.05 -15.87 -20.47
C LYS A 397 -1.90 -17.13 -20.21
N PHE A 398 -3.18 -17.09 -20.57
CA PHE A 398 -4.12 -18.22 -20.59
C PHE A 398 -5.34 -17.87 -21.46
N THR A 399 -6.20 -18.84 -21.73
CA THR A 399 -7.42 -18.64 -22.54
C THR A 399 -8.67 -18.60 -21.66
N THR A 400 -9.70 -17.89 -22.13
CA THR A 400 -11.01 -17.79 -21.48
C THR A 400 -12.11 -18.21 -22.44
N THR A 401 -13.22 -18.76 -21.92
CA THR A 401 -14.38 -19.17 -22.73
C THR A 401 -15.35 -18.04 -23.02
N LYS A 402 -15.32 -16.98 -22.21
CA LYS A 402 -16.13 -15.77 -22.37
C LYS A 402 -15.21 -14.57 -22.54
N LYS A 403 -15.58 -13.66 -23.43
CA LYS A 403 -14.94 -12.35 -23.55
C LYS A 403 -15.20 -11.53 -22.29
N GLY A 404 -14.12 -11.11 -21.66
CA GLY A 404 -14.09 -10.20 -20.54
C GLY A 404 -14.06 -8.75 -21.00
N LEU A 405 -14.15 -7.85 -20.03
CA LEU A 405 -14.02 -6.41 -20.25
C LEU A 405 -12.55 -5.99 -20.19
N LEU A 406 -12.24 -4.84 -20.79
CA LEU A 406 -10.97 -4.17 -20.60
C LEU A 406 -10.91 -3.61 -19.17
N GLU A 407 -9.87 -3.98 -18.44
CA GLU A 407 -9.67 -3.61 -17.05
C GLU A 407 -8.34 -2.85 -16.93
N ILE A 408 -8.36 -1.63 -16.42
CA ILE A 408 -7.18 -0.78 -16.31
C ILE A 408 -6.66 -0.79 -14.88
N ILE A 409 -5.33 -0.93 -14.74
CA ILE A 409 -4.60 -0.83 -13.48
C ILE A 409 -4.16 0.61 -13.27
N ARG A 410 -3.42 1.17 -14.23
CA ARG A 410 -2.90 2.54 -14.22
C ARG A 410 -2.65 3.05 -15.64
N ALA A 411 -2.52 4.36 -15.79
CA ALA A 411 -2.17 5.05 -17.04
C ALA A 411 -0.80 5.73 -16.92
N SER A 412 -0.15 6.00 -18.06
CA SER A 412 1.10 6.77 -18.12
C SER A 412 0.91 8.19 -17.59
N ALA A 413 1.82 8.63 -16.73
CA ALA A 413 1.86 9.98 -16.18
C ALA A 413 3.32 10.38 -15.92
N PHE A 414 3.59 11.69 -15.93
CA PHE A 414 4.91 12.20 -15.52
C PHE A 414 5.10 11.97 -14.02
N ALA A 415 6.23 11.36 -13.65
CA ALA A 415 6.69 11.30 -12.28
C ALA A 415 8.17 11.70 -12.20
N THR A 416 8.51 12.42 -11.13
CA THR A 416 9.85 12.96 -10.93
C THR A 416 10.84 11.86 -10.56
N ALA A 417 12.02 11.91 -11.17
CA ALA A 417 13.11 11.01 -10.82
C ALA A 417 13.54 11.17 -9.36
N CYS A 418 13.62 10.05 -8.64
CA CYS A 418 14.21 9.98 -7.31
C CYS A 418 15.28 8.89 -7.29
N PHE A 419 16.43 9.18 -6.71
CA PHE A 419 17.39 8.14 -6.35
C PHE A 419 16.88 7.28 -5.21
N ASN A 420 17.46 6.09 -5.13
CA ASN A 420 17.37 5.19 -3.98
C ASN A 420 18.77 4.72 -3.61
N ARG A 421 18.90 4.11 -2.43
CA ARG A 421 20.19 3.61 -1.90
C ARG A 421 20.94 2.70 -2.88
N GLN A 422 20.24 1.79 -3.56
CA GLN A 422 20.86 0.83 -4.48
C GLN A 422 21.48 1.53 -5.68
N LEU A 423 20.72 2.43 -6.30
CA LEU A 423 21.17 3.15 -7.49
C LEU A 423 22.32 4.12 -7.19
N ILE A 424 22.33 4.76 -6.01
CA ILE A 424 23.45 5.61 -5.57
C ILE A 424 24.74 4.80 -5.48
N ILE A 425 24.71 3.62 -4.85
CA ILE A 425 25.90 2.74 -4.76
C ILE A 425 26.37 2.32 -6.15
N ILE A 426 25.46 1.94 -7.05
CA ILE A 426 25.83 1.51 -8.41
C ILE A 426 26.49 2.66 -9.17
N LEU A 427 25.87 3.84 -9.19
CA LEU A 427 26.43 5.00 -9.90
C LEU A 427 27.78 5.45 -9.32
N SER A 428 27.94 5.42 -7.99
CA SER A 428 29.24 5.66 -7.34
C SER A 428 30.29 4.62 -7.79
N THR A 429 29.91 3.33 -7.83
CA THR A 429 30.79 2.25 -8.33
C THR A 429 31.16 2.40 -9.81
N LEU A 430 30.23 2.88 -10.64
CA LEU A 430 30.45 3.20 -12.06
C LEU A 430 31.25 4.50 -12.28
N GLY A 431 31.63 5.19 -11.21
CA GLY A 431 32.58 6.31 -11.23
C GLY A 431 31.96 7.70 -11.22
N VAL A 432 30.66 7.84 -10.90
CA VAL A 432 30.05 9.13 -10.57
C VAL A 432 30.64 9.64 -9.25
N SER A 433 30.99 10.93 -9.17
CA SER A 433 31.60 11.50 -7.96
C SER A 433 30.60 11.55 -6.80
N ASP A 434 31.01 11.04 -5.64
CA ASP A 434 30.26 11.09 -4.38
C ASP A 434 29.81 12.52 -4.00
N GLU A 435 30.65 13.53 -4.30
CA GLU A 435 30.36 14.94 -4.00
C GLU A 435 29.15 15.48 -4.76
N ILE A 436 28.80 14.90 -5.91
CA ILE A 436 27.61 15.29 -6.67
C ILE A 436 26.35 14.89 -5.91
N PHE A 437 26.30 13.67 -5.36
CA PHE A 437 25.16 13.21 -4.57
C PHE A 437 24.96 14.04 -3.31
N ILE A 438 26.06 14.36 -2.61
CA ILE A 438 26.06 15.20 -1.40
C ILE A 438 25.52 16.59 -1.74
N ARG A 439 26.04 17.22 -2.81
CA ARG A 439 25.57 18.52 -3.25
C ARG A 439 24.08 18.51 -3.62
N LYS A 440 23.60 17.53 -4.38
CA LYS A 440 22.16 17.42 -4.73
C LYS A 440 21.28 17.20 -3.49
N GLN A 441 21.77 16.46 -2.49
CA GLN A 441 21.09 16.33 -1.19
C GLN A 441 21.02 17.66 -0.45
N GLN A 442 22.13 18.39 -0.34
CA GLN A 442 22.18 19.71 0.29
C GLN A 442 21.25 20.71 -0.41
N GLU A 443 21.26 20.75 -1.75
CA GLU A 443 20.35 21.56 -2.55
C GLU A 443 18.88 21.22 -2.26
N MET A 444 18.55 19.93 -2.14
CA MET A 444 17.22 19.48 -1.78
C MET A 444 16.83 19.96 -0.37
N VAL A 445 17.66 19.72 0.65
CA VAL A 445 17.42 20.16 2.05
C VAL A 445 17.22 21.68 2.12
N ASN A 446 18.12 22.45 1.50
CA ASN A 446 18.03 23.91 1.46
C ASN A 446 16.75 24.39 0.78
N SER A 447 16.34 23.72 -0.31
CA SER A 447 15.11 24.08 -1.00
C SER A 447 13.84 23.73 -0.22
N LEU A 448 13.85 22.64 0.55
CA LEU A 448 12.74 22.27 1.43
C LEU A 448 12.59 23.28 2.57
N GLU A 449 13.69 23.77 3.14
CA GLU A 449 13.67 24.82 4.16
C GLU A 449 13.07 26.12 3.60
N ARG A 450 13.61 26.60 2.48
CA ARG A 450 13.16 27.84 1.83
C ARG A 450 11.72 27.77 1.36
N ALA A 451 11.25 26.61 0.90
CA ALA A 451 9.86 26.40 0.49
C ALA A 451 8.84 26.59 1.62
N THR A 452 9.27 26.60 2.89
CA THR A 452 8.37 26.93 4.01
C THR A 452 8.20 28.44 4.23
N ILE A 453 8.97 29.28 3.52
CA ILE A 453 9.03 30.73 3.70
C ILE A 453 8.79 31.48 2.38
N GLU A 454 9.32 30.98 1.26
CA GLU A 454 9.29 31.61 -0.06
C GLU A 454 8.25 30.94 -0.99
N GLU A 455 7.19 31.69 -1.38
CA GLU A 455 6.08 31.18 -2.22
C GLU A 455 6.56 30.66 -3.58
N THR A 456 7.49 31.35 -4.22
CA THR A 456 8.01 30.97 -5.55
C THR A 456 8.72 29.61 -5.53
N ILE A 457 9.47 29.33 -4.47
CA ILE A 457 10.17 28.05 -4.28
C ILE A 457 9.19 26.95 -3.90
N ALA A 458 8.23 27.25 -3.03
CA ALA A 458 7.16 26.32 -2.66
C ALA A 458 6.40 25.85 -3.91
N ILE A 459 5.93 26.79 -4.73
CA ILE A 459 5.22 26.50 -5.99
C ILE A 459 6.09 25.65 -6.90
N LYS A 460 7.33 26.09 -7.17
CA LYS A 460 8.26 25.38 -8.05
C LYS A 460 8.46 23.94 -7.58
N LYS A 461 8.80 23.73 -6.30
CA LYS A 461 9.13 22.40 -5.78
C LYS A 461 7.91 21.49 -5.63
N LEU A 462 6.73 22.00 -5.32
CA LEU A 462 5.51 21.19 -5.28
C LEU A 462 5.06 20.78 -6.68
N GLN A 463 5.16 21.67 -7.69
CA GLN A 463 4.87 21.35 -9.08
C GLN A 463 5.86 20.34 -9.67
N GLN A 464 7.14 20.46 -9.30
CA GLN A 464 8.18 19.54 -9.72
C GLN A 464 8.12 18.18 -9.02
N ASN A 465 7.38 18.02 -7.92
CA ASN A 465 7.30 16.77 -7.16
C ASN A 465 5.85 16.37 -6.97
N ILE A 466 5.20 16.00 -8.07
CA ILE A 466 3.81 15.56 -8.07
C ILE A 466 3.73 14.22 -7.34
N ASP A 467 3.02 14.21 -6.21
CA ASP A 467 2.72 12.97 -5.51
C ASP A 467 1.62 12.18 -6.22
N TYR A 468 1.56 10.89 -5.96
CA TYR A 468 0.59 9.98 -6.58
C TYR A 468 -0.88 10.43 -6.38
N ASN A 469 -1.20 11.05 -5.24
CA ASN A 469 -2.55 11.49 -4.89
C ASN A 469 -2.85 12.93 -5.37
N GLY A 470 -1.90 13.57 -6.07
CA GLY A 470 -2.03 14.95 -6.58
C GLY A 470 -2.19 16.01 -5.48
N SER A 471 -1.81 15.71 -4.24
CA SER A 471 -1.91 16.60 -3.09
C SER A 471 -1.01 17.84 -3.22
N THR A 472 0.20 17.70 -3.75
CA THR A 472 1.12 18.83 -3.98
C THR A 472 0.54 19.85 -4.94
N LEU A 473 -0.24 19.40 -5.93
CA LEU A 473 -0.92 20.32 -6.85
C LEU A 473 -2.06 21.09 -6.17
N LYS A 474 -2.77 20.46 -5.23
CA LYS A 474 -3.78 21.16 -4.40
C LYS A 474 -3.11 22.22 -3.53
N MET A 475 -1.96 21.88 -2.93
CA MET A 475 -1.14 22.84 -2.16
C MET A 475 -0.67 24.02 -3.03
N VAL A 476 -0.26 23.77 -4.28
CA VAL A 476 0.12 24.85 -5.22
C VAL A 476 -1.05 25.80 -5.46
N ALA A 477 -2.25 25.26 -5.71
CA ALA A 477 -3.44 26.11 -5.87
C ALA A 477 -3.70 26.96 -4.62
N MET A 478 -3.61 26.37 -3.43
CA MET A 478 -3.76 27.10 -2.17
C MET A 478 -2.72 28.23 -2.00
N ILE A 479 -1.47 28.00 -2.40
CA ILE A 479 -0.42 29.03 -2.35
C ILE A 479 -0.76 30.16 -3.34
N LEU A 480 -1.19 29.83 -4.57
CA LEU A 480 -1.59 30.81 -5.57
C LEU A 480 -2.81 31.66 -5.15
N ASP A 481 -3.70 31.09 -4.33
CA ASP A 481 -4.84 31.80 -3.71
C ASP A 481 -4.41 32.72 -2.53
N GLY A 482 -3.12 32.74 -2.18
CA GLY A 482 -2.51 33.61 -1.19
C GLY A 482 -2.54 33.09 0.24
N PHE A 483 -2.87 31.81 0.47
CA PHE A 483 -2.95 31.25 1.83
C PHE A 483 -1.59 31.14 2.53
N MET A 484 -0.50 31.00 1.77
CA MET A 484 0.85 31.03 2.33
C MET A 484 1.22 32.44 2.81
N LYS A 485 0.95 33.48 2.01
CA LYS A 485 1.10 34.89 2.41
C LYS A 485 0.27 35.25 3.65
N ALA A 486 -0.95 34.72 3.74
CA ALA A 486 -1.82 34.88 4.92
C ALA A 486 -1.33 34.10 6.15
N LYS A 487 -0.30 33.26 6.01
CA LYS A 487 0.19 32.31 7.03
C LYS A 487 -0.92 31.41 7.58
N GLU A 488 -1.85 31.01 6.74
CA GLU A 488 -3.01 30.23 7.14
C GLU A 488 -2.57 28.91 7.84
N PRO A 489 -3.12 28.57 9.03
CA PRO A 489 -2.61 27.50 9.88
C PRO A 489 -2.60 26.12 9.20
N PHE A 490 -3.61 25.77 8.42
CA PHE A 490 -3.66 24.48 7.73
C PHE A 490 -2.61 24.39 6.61
N MET A 491 -2.53 25.40 5.73
CA MET A 491 -1.56 25.50 4.65
C MET A 491 -0.12 25.46 5.18
N MET A 492 0.19 26.23 6.22
CA MET A 492 1.51 26.22 6.82
C MET A 492 1.84 24.87 7.48
N SER A 493 0.86 24.20 8.09
CA SER A 493 1.03 22.84 8.60
C SER A 493 1.32 21.83 7.48
N LEU A 494 0.66 21.94 6.32
CA LEU A 494 0.95 21.08 5.17
C LEU A 494 2.38 21.28 4.62
N LEU A 495 2.88 22.52 4.57
CA LEU A 495 4.27 22.79 4.14
C LEU A 495 5.28 22.21 5.12
N GLN A 496 5.07 22.37 6.43
CA GLN A 496 5.94 21.78 7.45
C GLN A 496 5.91 20.25 7.42
N LEU A 497 4.74 19.65 7.20
CA LEU A 497 4.61 18.21 7.02
C LEU A 497 5.36 17.74 5.77
N TRP A 498 5.17 18.41 4.63
CA TRP A 498 5.84 18.07 3.38
C TRP A 498 7.37 18.14 3.53
N ARG A 499 7.89 19.15 4.24
CA ARG A 499 9.31 19.23 4.62
C ARG A 499 9.73 18.04 5.48
N ALA A 500 9.07 17.80 6.62
CA ALA A 500 9.41 16.70 7.53
C ALA A 500 9.38 15.32 6.84
N TYR A 501 8.38 15.10 5.98
CA TYR A 501 8.24 13.89 5.18
C TYR A 501 9.43 13.68 4.24
N ASN A 502 9.80 14.70 3.44
CA ASN A 502 10.92 14.56 2.51
C ASN A 502 12.26 14.39 3.23
N ILE A 503 12.49 15.10 4.35
CA ILE A 503 13.69 14.93 5.18
C ILE A 503 13.78 13.52 5.77
N LYS A 504 12.66 12.97 6.24
CA LYS A 504 12.59 11.58 6.71
C LYS A 504 12.99 10.59 5.62
N TYR A 505 12.44 10.73 4.41
CA TYR A 505 12.79 9.84 3.28
C TYR A 505 14.22 10.03 2.77
N LEU A 506 14.79 11.23 2.87
CA LEU A 506 16.21 11.45 2.64
C LEU A 506 17.07 10.64 3.63
N LYS A 507 16.80 10.75 4.94
CA LYS A 507 17.51 10.00 5.97
C LYS A 507 17.33 8.48 5.83
N GLU A 508 16.08 8.02 5.76
CA GLU A 508 15.75 6.60 5.84
C GLU A 508 15.91 5.84 4.52
N LYS A 509 15.92 6.52 3.36
CA LYS A 509 15.91 5.88 2.03
C LYS A 509 16.85 6.53 1.03
N ALA A 510 17.59 7.58 1.39
CA ALA A 510 18.42 8.36 0.47
C ALA A 510 17.63 8.79 -0.79
N ARG A 511 16.37 9.20 -0.59
CA ARG A 511 15.44 9.57 -1.67
C ARG A 511 15.73 10.97 -2.18
N ILE A 512 16.81 11.13 -2.93
CA ILE A 512 17.25 12.41 -3.52
C ILE A 512 16.47 12.64 -4.82
N MET A 513 15.77 13.77 -4.92
CA MET A 513 15.00 14.14 -6.13
C MET A 513 15.91 14.78 -7.17
N ILE A 514 15.77 14.39 -8.44
CA ILE A 514 16.59 14.88 -9.55
C ILE A 514 15.68 15.55 -10.57
N GLU A 515 15.84 16.87 -10.76
CA GLU A 515 15.00 17.66 -11.67
C GLU A 515 15.23 17.29 -13.14
N GLU A 516 16.45 16.90 -13.50
CA GLU A 516 16.83 16.45 -14.84
C GLU A 516 16.68 14.91 -14.97
N GLY A 517 15.50 14.43 -14.60
CA GLY A 517 15.14 13.04 -14.75
C GLY A 517 13.63 12.79 -14.63
N ALA A 518 13.19 11.64 -15.14
CA ALA A 518 11.82 11.19 -15.08
C ALA A 518 11.72 9.70 -14.72
N PHE A 519 10.61 9.32 -14.11
CA PHE A 519 10.21 7.94 -13.88
C PHE A 519 8.95 7.67 -14.71
N VAL A 520 9.05 6.80 -15.73
CA VAL A 520 8.03 6.62 -16.76
C VAL A 520 7.86 5.16 -17.15
N LEU A 521 6.69 4.80 -17.69
CA LEU A 521 6.44 3.46 -18.23
C LEU A 521 7.22 3.25 -19.53
N GLY A 522 7.69 2.02 -19.76
CA GLY A 522 8.36 1.63 -20.99
C GLY A 522 7.38 1.16 -22.08
N CYS A 523 7.73 1.44 -23.34
CA CYS A 523 7.10 0.84 -24.52
C CYS A 523 8.10 0.70 -25.67
N ILE A 524 7.64 0.17 -26.80
CA ILE A 524 8.47 -0.13 -27.97
C ILE A 524 8.24 0.88 -29.10
N ASP A 525 9.30 1.19 -29.84
CA ASP A 525 9.23 1.91 -31.10
C ASP A 525 8.70 1.00 -32.23
N GLU A 526 7.40 1.08 -32.51
CA GLU A 526 6.75 0.37 -33.62
C GLU A 526 7.23 0.80 -35.02
N THR A 527 7.92 1.94 -35.14
CA THR A 527 8.40 2.48 -36.42
C THR A 527 9.78 1.95 -36.84
N ALA A 528 10.51 1.32 -35.93
CA ALA A 528 11.88 0.85 -36.12
C ALA A 528 12.87 1.95 -36.54
N THR A 529 12.66 3.17 -36.06
CA THR A 529 13.50 4.33 -36.35
C THR A 529 14.64 4.51 -35.35
N LEU A 530 14.44 4.07 -34.09
CA LEU A 530 15.47 4.14 -33.05
C LEU A 530 16.55 3.05 -33.23
N LYS A 531 17.81 3.43 -33.06
CA LYS A 531 18.94 2.49 -33.09
C LYS A 531 19.01 1.62 -31.83
N GLY A 532 19.15 0.32 -32.06
CA GLY A 532 19.32 -0.70 -31.04
C GLY A 532 20.67 -0.74 -30.35
N HIS A 533 20.77 -1.62 -29.35
CA HIS A 533 22.05 -1.99 -28.72
C HIS A 533 22.76 -3.04 -29.57
N PHE A 534 24.05 -2.83 -29.84
CA PHE A 534 24.91 -3.83 -30.48
C PHE A 534 26.12 -4.10 -29.58
N ASP A 535 26.47 -5.38 -29.42
CA ASP A 535 27.56 -5.77 -28.51
C ASP A 535 28.92 -5.26 -29.01
N GLU A 536 29.12 -5.11 -30.31
CA GLU A 536 30.31 -4.47 -30.85
C GLU A 536 29.99 -3.00 -31.23
N PRO A 537 30.68 -1.98 -30.65
CA PRO A 537 31.82 -2.05 -29.74
C PRO A 537 31.46 -1.95 -28.23
N GLN A 538 30.17 -1.98 -27.84
CA GLN A 538 29.73 -1.72 -26.45
C GLN A 538 30.33 -2.68 -25.40
N CYS A 539 30.43 -3.96 -25.72
CA CYS A 539 30.88 -5.05 -24.86
C CYS A 539 32.37 -5.36 -25.01
N ARG A 540 33.06 -4.74 -25.99
CA ARG A 540 34.50 -4.92 -26.21
C ARG A 540 35.31 -4.25 -25.09
N SER A 541 36.14 -5.04 -24.39
CA SER A 541 36.95 -4.56 -23.26
C SER A 541 37.97 -3.48 -23.64
N THR A 542 38.43 -3.47 -24.90
CA THR A 542 39.39 -2.48 -25.44
C THR A 542 38.71 -1.22 -26.00
N ALA A 543 37.37 -1.16 -26.07
CA ALA A 543 36.67 0.00 -26.60
C ALA A 543 36.85 1.23 -25.69
N THR A 544 37.27 2.33 -26.28
CA THR A 544 37.43 3.60 -25.58
C THR A 544 36.06 4.16 -25.17
N ARG A 545 36.07 5.02 -24.15
CA ARG A 545 34.86 5.73 -23.70
C ARG A 545 34.15 6.47 -24.85
N ASN A 546 34.90 7.05 -25.78
CA ASN A 546 34.35 7.79 -26.91
C ASN A 546 33.70 6.87 -27.94
N GLU A 547 34.31 5.71 -28.24
CA GLU A 547 33.70 4.70 -29.11
C GLU A 547 32.37 4.20 -28.54
N LYS A 548 32.33 3.92 -27.23
CA LYS A 548 31.09 3.52 -26.55
C LYS A 548 30.03 4.63 -26.56
N LEU A 549 30.40 5.89 -26.34
CA LEU A 549 29.45 7.01 -26.44
C LEU A 549 28.94 7.25 -27.87
N GLY A 550 29.74 6.92 -28.88
CA GLY A 550 29.37 7.06 -30.30
C GLY A 550 28.37 6.00 -30.78
N THR A 551 28.25 4.89 -30.05
CA THR A 551 27.46 3.70 -30.45
C THR A 551 26.38 3.34 -29.42
N LEU A 552 25.91 4.33 -28.65
CA LEU A 552 24.84 4.14 -27.68
C LEU A 552 23.53 3.77 -28.38
N PRO A 553 22.72 2.88 -27.80
CA PRO A 553 21.34 2.69 -28.24
C PRO A 553 20.54 3.98 -28.05
N GLU A 554 19.58 4.21 -28.94
CA GLU A 554 18.72 5.40 -28.95
C GLU A 554 17.38 5.13 -28.26
N ILE A 555 16.84 6.13 -27.59
CA ILE A 555 15.51 6.14 -26.99
C ILE A 555 14.75 7.39 -27.43
N PHE A 556 13.41 7.37 -27.33
CA PHE A 556 12.61 8.58 -27.41
C PHE A 556 11.91 8.83 -26.06
N LEU A 557 11.95 10.07 -25.59
CA LEU A 557 11.29 10.50 -24.37
C LEU A 557 10.75 11.92 -24.56
N GLN A 558 9.43 12.05 -24.37
CA GLN A 558 8.74 13.34 -24.32
C GLN A 558 7.93 13.40 -23.03
N ILE A 559 8.19 14.40 -22.20
CA ILE A 559 7.56 14.57 -20.88
C ILE A 559 6.70 15.82 -20.84
N THR A 560 5.69 15.82 -19.98
CA THR A 560 4.99 17.06 -19.61
C THR A 560 5.99 18.05 -19.02
N ASP A 561 5.98 19.30 -19.50
CA ASP A 561 6.88 20.33 -18.98
C ASP A 561 6.48 20.66 -17.53
N PRO A 562 7.38 20.47 -16.54
CA PRO A 562 7.10 20.80 -15.14
C PRO A 562 6.76 22.28 -14.90
N THR A 563 7.19 23.17 -15.81
CA THR A 563 6.94 24.61 -15.76
C THR A 563 5.68 25.04 -16.53
N SER A 564 5.20 24.22 -17.47
CA SER A 564 4.04 24.50 -18.32
C SER A 564 3.27 23.23 -18.67
N LYS A 565 2.24 22.91 -17.87
CA LYS A 565 1.51 21.63 -17.98
C LYS A 565 0.80 21.38 -19.31
N SER A 566 0.55 22.41 -20.11
CA SER A 566 -0.07 22.29 -21.44
C SER A 566 0.96 22.02 -22.55
N GLN A 567 2.25 21.98 -22.19
CA GLN A 567 3.34 21.79 -23.13
C GLN A 567 4.11 20.50 -22.81
N TYR A 568 4.70 19.97 -23.85
CA TYR A 568 5.54 18.79 -23.81
C TYR A 568 6.96 19.16 -24.22
N LYS A 569 7.93 18.61 -23.51
CA LYS A 569 9.35 18.78 -23.80
C LYS A 569 9.92 17.45 -24.28
N VAL A 570 10.47 17.45 -25.49
CA VAL A 570 11.29 16.34 -26.00
C VAL A 570 12.66 16.42 -25.33
N ILE A 571 13.15 15.28 -24.86
CA ILE A 571 14.47 15.15 -24.24
C ILE A 571 15.46 14.66 -25.28
N GLU A 572 16.62 15.31 -25.36
CA GLU A 572 17.69 14.98 -26.31
C GLU A 572 19.04 14.91 -25.60
N GLY A 573 19.92 14.05 -26.10
CA GLY A 573 21.29 13.91 -25.62
C GLY A 573 21.56 12.58 -24.91
N VAL A 574 22.68 12.50 -24.20
CA VAL A 574 23.08 11.27 -23.50
C VAL A 574 22.32 11.18 -22.18
N CYS A 575 21.72 10.02 -21.92
CA CYS A 575 20.93 9.76 -20.72
C CYS A 575 21.39 8.48 -20.02
N VAL A 576 21.08 8.36 -18.74
CA VAL A 576 21.12 7.11 -17.97
C VAL A 576 19.72 6.53 -17.92
N LEU A 577 19.59 5.24 -18.21
CA LEU A 577 18.38 4.44 -18.14
C LEU A 577 18.58 3.32 -17.11
N ALA A 578 17.66 3.18 -16.16
CA ALA A 578 17.71 2.12 -15.16
C ALA A 578 16.31 1.66 -14.76
N ARG A 579 16.19 0.42 -14.26
CA ARG A 579 14.98 -0.13 -13.67
C ARG A 579 15.22 -0.47 -12.21
N ASN A 580 14.29 -0.07 -11.34
CA ASN A 580 14.38 -0.39 -9.92
C ASN A 580 13.74 -1.74 -9.61
N PRO A 581 14.37 -2.59 -8.77
CA PRO A 581 15.70 -2.43 -8.19
C PRO A 581 16.83 -2.83 -9.15
N SER A 582 17.90 -2.03 -9.20
CA SER A 582 19.16 -2.37 -9.87
C SER A 582 20.16 -2.87 -8.83
N LEU A 583 20.82 -3.99 -9.07
CA LEU A 583 21.83 -4.57 -8.15
C LEU A 583 23.17 -4.80 -8.85
N HIS A 584 23.17 -5.11 -10.14
CA HIS A 584 24.38 -5.35 -10.92
C HIS A 584 24.87 -4.07 -11.60
N ALA A 585 26.20 -3.93 -11.78
CA ALA A 585 26.79 -2.76 -12.44
C ALA A 585 26.29 -2.57 -13.89
N GLY A 586 26.00 -3.67 -14.58
CA GLY A 586 25.43 -3.69 -15.93
C GLY A 586 23.93 -3.36 -16.03
N ASP A 587 23.21 -3.25 -14.91
CA ASP A 587 21.75 -2.96 -14.90
C ASP A 587 21.45 -1.49 -15.30
N VAL A 588 22.45 -0.61 -15.14
CA VAL A 588 22.36 0.80 -15.50
C VAL A 588 22.92 0.98 -16.90
N ARG A 589 22.08 1.45 -17.83
CA ARG A 589 22.44 1.65 -19.24
C ARG A 589 22.61 3.12 -19.54
N VAL A 590 23.63 3.45 -20.32
CA VAL A 590 23.78 4.75 -20.95
C VAL A 590 23.20 4.66 -22.35
N VAL A 591 22.30 5.58 -22.67
CA VAL A 591 21.52 5.63 -23.91
C VAL A 591 21.56 7.04 -24.49
N ARG A 592 21.04 7.21 -25.71
CA ARG A 592 20.91 8.53 -26.34
C ARG A 592 19.45 8.84 -26.63
N ALA A 593 18.91 9.87 -25.98
CA ALA A 593 17.60 10.40 -26.34
C ALA A 593 17.71 11.21 -27.64
N VAL A 594 16.81 10.93 -28.59
CA VAL A 594 16.77 11.57 -29.91
C VAL A 594 15.35 12.03 -30.23
N ASP A 595 15.23 13.17 -30.93
CA ASP A 595 13.92 13.63 -31.41
C ASP A 595 13.48 12.86 -32.66
N VAL A 596 12.32 12.20 -32.57
CA VAL A 596 11.70 11.45 -33.67
C VAL A 596 10.27 11.92 -33.84
N PRO A 597 9.97 12.73 -34.89
CA PRO A 597 8.63 13.29 -35.11
C PRO A 597 7.51 12.25 -35.20
N ALA A 598 7.81 11.05 -35.71
CA ALA A 598 6.84 9.94 -35.78
C ALA A 598 6.37 9.48 -34.39
N LEU A 599 7.16 9.71 -33.33
CA LEU A 599 6.90 9.27 -31.96
C LEU A 599 6.31 10.35 -31.05
N HIS A 600 6.07 11.59 -31.53
CA HIS A 600 5.54 12.72 -30.73
C HIS A 600 4.15 12.48 -30.09
N HIS A 601 3.44 11.46 -30.55
CA HIS A 601 2.17 11.02 -29.95
C HIS A 601 2.36 10.22 -28.64
N LEU A 602 3.58 9.76 -28.36
CA LEU A 602 3.97 9.03 -27.16
C LEU A 602 4.50 10.01 -26.12
N ARG A 603 3.78 10.16 -25.01
CA ARG A 603 4.02 11.17 -23.99
C ARG A 603 4.07 10.51 -22.62
N ASN A 604 4.98 10.97 -21.77
CA ASN A 604 5.20 10.43 -20.42
C ASN A 604 5.48 8.91 -20.41
N VAL A 605 6.17 8.45 -21.44
CA VAL A 605 6.65 7.07 -21.62
C VAL A 605 8.06 7.13 -22.19
N VAL A 606 8.88 6.13 -21.88
CA VAL A 606 10.15 5.90 -22.59
C VAL A 606 9.90 4.90 -23.71
N VAL A 607 10.32 5.26 -24.92
CA VAL A 607 10.21 4.40 -26.10
C VAL A 607 11.56 3.77 -26.37
N LEU A 608 11.60 2.44 -26.35
CA LEU A 608 12.81 1.65 -26.54
C LEU A 608 12.89 1.10 -27.98
N PRO A 609 14.11 0.93 -28.53
CA PRO A 609 14.30 0.46 -29.89
C PRO A 609 13.89 -1.01 -30.03
N GLN A 610 13.32 -1.36 -31.18
CA GLN A 610 13.00 -2.75 -31.54
C GLN A 610 14.11 -3.48 -32.34
N THR A 611 15.31 -2.88 -32.38
CA THR A 611 16.48 -3.36 -33.13
C THR A 611 17.65 -3.64 -32.18
N GLY A 612 18.70 -4.30 -32.68
CA GLY A 612 19.89 -4.63 -31.90
C GLY A 612 20.01 -6.11 -31.54
N ASP A 613 21.07 -6.44 -30.80
CA ASP A 613 21.44 -7.80 -30.41
C ASP A 613 20.61 -8.32 -29.23
N ARG A 614 20.29 -7.42 -28.29
CA ARG A 614 19.53 -7.67 -27.06
C ARG A 614 18.66 -6.46 -26.73
N ASP A 615 17.45 -6.69 -26.23
CA ASP A 615 16.52 -5.61 -25.91
C ASP A 615 16.97 -4.82 -24.67
N VAL A 616 16.77 -3.50 -24.71
CA VAL A 616 17.25 -2.59 -23.66
C VAL A 616 16.52 -2.78 -22.34
N ALA A 617 15.25 -3.18 -22.39
CA ALA A 617 14.44 -3.48 -21.21
C ALA A 617 15.05 -4.62 -20.38
N ASN A 618 15.42 -5.72 -21.04
CA ASN A 618 16.02 -6.90 -20.44
C ASN A 618 17.40 -6.61 -19.84
N MET A 619 18.20 -5.74 -20.48
CA MET A 619 19.48 -5.31 -19.91
C MET A 619 19.33 -4.51 -18.60
N CYS A 620 18.17 -3.90 -18.36
CA CYS A 620 17.86 -3.18 -17.13
C CYS A 620 17.22 -4.10 -16.08
N SER A 621 18.05 -4.87 -15.37
CA SER A 621 17.61 -5.76 -14.28
C SER A 621 16.67 -6.90 -14.74
N GLY A 622 16.71 -7.32 -16.02
CA GLY A 622 15.80 -8.33 -16.57
C GLY A 622 14.37 -7.83 -16.75
N GLY A 623 14.22 -6.54 -17.09
CA GLY A 623 12.91 -5.93 -17.29
C GLY A 623 12.17 -6.42 -18.53
N ASP A 624 10.85 -6.24 -18.49
CA ASP A 624 9.95 -6.40 -19.63
C ASP A 624 9.14 -5.10 -19.83
N LEU A 625 8.20 -5.08 -20.77
CA LEU A 625 7.37 -3.91 -21.04
C LEU A 625 5.90 -4.18 -20.66
N ASP A 626 5.65 -5.04 -19.67
CA ASP A 626 4.30 -5.39 -19.20
C ASP A 626 3.70 -4.40 -18.17
N GLY A 627 4.48 -3.35 -17.88
CA GLY A 627 4.16 -2.26 -16.98
C GLY A 627 5.30 -1.86 -16.05
N ASP A 628 6.55 -2.17 -16.42
CA ASP A 628 7.75 -1.72 -15.73
C ASP A 628 7.92 -0.21 -15.81
N ASP A 629 8.41 0.37 -14.71
CA ASP A 629 8.80 1.77 -14.65
C ASP A 629 10.32 1.91 -14.82
N TYR A 630 10.72 2.85 -15.67
CA TYR A 630 12.10 3.18 -15.98
C TYR A 630 12.45 4.56 -15.45
N LEU A 631 13.62 4.65 -14.85
CA LEU A 631 14.27 5.91 -14.53
C LEU A 631 15.10 6.36 -15.74
N VAL A 632 14.82 7.55 -16.26
CA VAL A 632 15.64 8.22 -17.29
C VAL A 632 16.23 9.49 -16.70
N LEU A 633 17.56 9.62 -16.68
CA LEU A 633 18.28 10.79 -16.19
C LEU A 633 19.05 11.43 -17.33
N TRP A 634 18.86 12.73 -17.56
CA TRP A 634 19.61 13.50 -18.56
C TRP A 634 20.54 14.55 -17.93
N ASP A 635 20.69 14.53 -16.61
CA ASP A 635 21.71 15.28 -15.88
C ASP A 635 23.12 14.75 -16.26
N LYS A 636 23.92 15.63 -16.87
CA LYS A 636 25.25 15.27 -17.39
C LYS A 636 26.25 14.89 -16.30
N GLU A 637 26.03 15.33 -15.07
CA GLU A 637 26.90 15.03 -13.93
C GLU A 637 26.79 13.56 -13.49
N PHE A 638 25.67 12.90 -13.80
CA PHE A 638 25.41 11.51 -13.47
C PHE A 638 25.77 10.52 -14.57
N ILE A 639 26.33 10.97 -15.70
CA ILE A 639 26.83 10.05 -16.73
C ILE A 639 28.07 9.33 -16.18
N PRO A 640 28.03 8.00 -16.02
CA PRO A 640 29.12 7.26 -15.38
C PRO A 640 30.42 7.32 -16.19
N LYS A 641 31.55 7.05 -15.53
CA LYS A 641 32.85 6.89 -16.20
C LYS A 641 32.93 5.56 -16.94
N SER A 642 32.44 4.49 -16.29
CA SER A 642 32.28 3.19 -16.91
C SER A 642 30.98 3.16 -17.72
N ILE A 643 31.09 2.95 -19.03
CA ILE A 643 29.94 2.97 -19.95
C ILE A 643 29.54 1.54 -20.28
N ASN A 644 28.27 1.23 -20.01
CA ASN A 644 27.59 0.00 -20.40
C ASN A 644 28.44 -1.23 -20.10
N GLU A 645 28.69 -1.49 -18.80
CA GLU A 645 29.25 -2.77 -18.37
C GLU A 645 28.34 -3.93 -18.83
N VAL A 646 28.92 -5.13 -18.94
CA VAL A 646 28.20 -6.29 -19.46
C VAL A 646 26.95 -6.53 -18.59
N PRO A 647 25.74 -6.53 -19.17
CA PRO A 647 24.51 -6.79 -18.42
C PRO A 647 24.50 -8.21 -17.89
N MET A 648 23.90 -8.42 -16.72
CA MET A 648 23.75 -9.76 -16.14
C MET A 648 22.91 -10.66 -17.08
N ASP A 649 23.15 -11.96 -17.05
CA ASP A 649 22.26 -12.93 -17.67
C ASP A 649 21.02 -13.12 -16.77
N PHE A 650 19.85 -12.82 -17.33
CA PHE A 650 18.56 -12.95 -16.66
C PHE A 650 17.78 -14.19 -17.13
N THR A 651 18.44 -15.12 -17.82
CA THR A 651 17.82 -16.37 -18.26
C THR A 651 17.33 -17.14 -17.02
N PRO A 652 16.00 -17.33 -16.87
CA PRO A 652 15.46 -17.98 -15.69
C PRO A 652 15.75 -19.48 -15.73
N GLU A 653 15.98 -20.05 -14.55
CA GLU A 653 16.04 -21.51 -14.40
C GLU A 653 14.73 -22.15 -14.83
N LYS A 654 14.82 -23.30 -15.50
CA LYS A 654 13.63 -24.05 -15.94
C LYS A 654 12.85 -24.56 -14.71
N PRO A 655 11.59 -24.14 -14.53
CA PRO A 655 10.75 -24.63 -13.45
C PRO A 655 10.51 -26.14 -13.54
N GLN A 656 10.28 -26.78 -12.40
CA GLN A 656 9.81 -28.16 -12.36
C GLN A 656 8.34 -28.25 -12.81
N GLU A 657 8.08 -29.13 -13.77
CA GLU A 657 6.72 -29.49 -14.20
C GLU A 657 6.26 -30.76 -13.51
N LEU A 658 4.96 -30.86 -13.19
CA LEU A 658 4.36 -32.08 -12.70
C LEU A 658 3.90 -32.96 -13.86
N ASP A 659 4.09 -34.28 -13.74
CA ASP A 659 3.61 -35.29 -14.70
C ASP A 659 2.07 -35.46 -14.65
N ARG A 660 1.41 -34.81 -13.70
CA ARG A 660 -0.05 -34.81 -13.50
C ARG A 660 -0.59 -33.38 -13.51
N GLU A 661 -1.91 -33.25 -13.47
CA GLU A 661 -2.54 -31.94 -13.28
C GLU A 661 -2.22 -31.36 -11.91
N VAL A 662 -1.96 -30.05 -11.89
CA VAL A 662 -1.77 -29.26 -10.68
C VAL A 662 -3.14 -29.07 -10.00
N THR A 663 -3.21 -29.53 -8.76
CA THR A 663 -4.39 -29.43 -7.88
C THR A 663 -4.35 -28.15 -7.03
N ILE A 664 -5.47 -27.82 -6.40
CA ILE A 664 -5.52 -26.72 -5.43
C ILE A 664 -4.63 -26.99 -4.22
N LYS A 665 -4.51 -28.25 -3.81
CA LYS A 665 -3.60 -28.62 -2.71
C LYS A 665 -2.16 -28.27 -3.04
N ASP A 666 -1.69 -28.57 -4.27
CA ASP A 666 -0.33 -28.20 -4.68
C ASP A 666 -0.10 -26.68 -4.59
N ILE A 667 -1.08 -25.89 -5.00
CA ILE A 667 -1.03 -24.42 -4.93
C ILE A 667 -1.02 -23.94 -3.47
N SER A 668 -1.82 -24.55 -2.60
CA SER A 668 -1.84 -24.29 -1.16
C SER A 668 -0.51 -24.64 -0.48
N ASP A 669 0.08 -25.80 -0.80
CA ASP A 669 1.37 -26.23 -0.28
C ASP A 669 2.50 -25.30 -0.77
N PHE A 670 2.44 -24.88 -2.03
CA PHE A 670 3.36 -23.89 -2.58
C PHE A 670 3.25 -22.54 -1.87
N PHE A 671 2.03 -22.09 -1.52
CA PHE A 671 1.85 -20.85 -0.76
C PHE A 671 2.58 -20.88 0.58
N VAL A 672 2.49 -21.99 1.33
CA VAL A 672 3.22 -22.13 2.60
C VAL A 672 4.73 -22.18 2.37
N THR A 673 5.16 -22.93 1.35
CA THR A 673 6.57 -23.06 0.96
C THR A 673 7.17 -21.72 0.52
N TYR A 674 6.38 -20.88 -0.15
CA TYR A 674 6.76 -19.52 -0.51
C TYR A 674 7.02 -18.67 0.74
N ILE A 675 6.09 -18.64 1.70
CA ILE A 675 6.26 -17.86 2.94
C ILE A 675 7.52 -18.31 3.68
N LYS A 676 7.79 -19.61 3.79
CA LYS A 676 8.99 -20.16 4.45
C LYS A 676 10.29 -19.68 3.79
N ASN A 677 10.28 -19.50 2.47
CA ASN A 677 11.46 -19.21 1.66
C ASN A 677 11.50 -17.81 1.03
N ASP A 678 10.61 -16.88 1.43
CA ASP A 678 10.64 -15.51 0.91
C ASP A 678 11.87 -14.74 1.45
N SER A 679 12.93 -14.76 0.65
CA SER A 679 14.24 -14.21 0.98
C SER A 679 14.55 -12.89 0.26
N LEU A 680 13.66 -12.38 -0.59
CA LEU A 680 13.90 -11.24 -1.49
C LEU A 680 14.41 -10.00 -0.73
N ALA A 681 13.68 -9.58 0.31
CA ALA A 681 14.05 -8.42 1.11
C ALA A 681 15.37 -8.62 1.86
N ARG A 682 15.64 -9.85 2.32
CA ARG A 682 16.87 -10.20 3.04
C ARG A 682 18.09 -10.17 2.12
N ILE A 683 17.95 -10.65 0.89
CA ILE A 683 18.99 -10.61 -0.15
C ILE A 683 19.29 -9.15 -0.52
N ALA A 684 18.26 -8.32 -0.75
CA ALA A 684 18.45 -6.90 -1.05
C ALA A 684 19.21 -6.14 0.06
N LEU A 685 18.87 -6.40 1.33
CA LEU A 685 19.58 -5.82 2.48
C LEU A 685 21.02 -6.36 2.61
N ALA A 686 21.22 -7.65 2.35
CA ALA A 686 22.56 -8.24 2.33
C ALA A 686 23.44 -7.61 1.25
N HIS A 687 22.92 -7.49 0.03
CA HIS A 687 23.61 -6.85 -1.09
C HIS A 687 24.01 -5.41 -0.73
N LEU A 688 23.10 -4.63 -0.15
CA LEU A 688 23.38 -3.25 0.22
C LEU A 688 24.52 -3.14 1.24
N ALA A 689 24.55 -4.03 2.24
CA ALA A 689 25.61 -4.05 3.25
C ALA A 689 26.94 -4.55 2.67
N GLN A 690 26.93 -5.59 1.82
CA GLN A 690 28.15 -6.11 1.17
C GLN A 690 28.76 -5.09 0.20
N ALA A 691 27.93 -4.41 -0.59
CA ALA A 691 28.41 -3.38 -1.51
C ALA A 691 28.97 -2.15 -0.77
N ASP A 692 28.45 -1.85 0.42
CA ASP A 692 29.02 -0.79 1.26
C ASP A 692 30.36 -1.21 1.90
N ILE A 693 30.48 -2.43 2.44
CA ILE A 693 31.68 -2.86 3.16
C ILE A 693 32.87 -3.22 2.24
N ASN A 694 32.61 -3.78 1.05
CA ASN A 694 33.65 -4.24 0.13
C ASN A 694 34.12 -3.12 -0.80
N GLU A 695 35.43 -2.95 -0.99
CA GLU A 695 36.00 -1.83 -1.78
C GLU A 695 35.55 -1.84 -3.25
N GLU A 696 35.35 -3.02 -3.86
CA GLU A 696 34.86 -3.15 -5.24
C GLU A 696 33.36 -2.84 -5.40
N GLY A 697 32.65 -2.59 -4.30
CA GLY A 697 31.25 -2.20 -4.31
C GLY A 697 30.37 -3.29 -4.88
N VAL A 698 29.56 -2.95 -5.89
CA VAL A 698 28.69 -3.92 -6.57
C VAL A 698 29.44 -4.86 -7.51
N ARG A 699 30.73 -4.61 -7.80
CA ARG A 699 31.57 -5.50 -8.61
C ARG A 699 32.15 -6.68 -7.81
N ASP A 700 32.07 -6.62 -6.48
CA ASP A 700 32.52 -7.71 -5.63
C ASP A 700 31.75 -9.00 -5.94
N GLU A 701 32.45 -10.13 -5.97
CA GLU A 701 31.89 -11.45 -6.29
C GLU A 701 30.68 -11.79 -5.38
N THR A 702 30.72 -11.39 -4.11
CA THR A 702 29.60 -11.58 -3.17
C THR A 702 28.36 -10.81 -3.62
N CYS A 703 28.53 -9.59 -4.13
CA CYS A 703 27.44 -8.75 -4.62
C CYS A 703 26.87 -9.29 -5.93
N ILE A 704 27.71 -9.80 -6.83
CA ILE A 704 27.28 -10.45 -8.09
C ILE A 704 26.41 -11.67 -7.79
N GLN A 705 26.85 -12.56 -6.89
CA GLN A 705 26.06 -13.72 -6.47
C GLN A 705 24.74 -13.30 -5.79
N LEU A 706 24.76 -12.26 -4.96
CA LEU A 706 23.54 -11.71 -4.35
C LEU A 706 22.59 -11.10 -5.39
N ALA A 707 23.10 -10.49 -6.46
CA ALA A 707 22.29 -9.97 -7.56
C ALA A 707 21.60 -11.11 -8.35
N GLN A 708 22.31 -12.20 -8.61
CA GLN A 708 21.75 -13.42 -9.23
C GLN A 708 20.64 -14.03 -8.35
N LEU A 709 20.90 -14.22 -7.05
CA LEU A 709 19.91 -14.72 -6.11
C LEU A 709 18.71 -13.78 -5.98
N HIS A 710 18.93 -12.47 -6.08
CA HIS A 710 17.84 -11.50 -6.08
C HIS A 710 16.93 -11.67 -7.30
N SER A 711 17.51 -11.84 -8.50
CA SER A 711 16.75 -12.13 -9.72
C SER A 711 15.94 -13.43 -9.57
N GLN A 712 16.56 -14.51 -9.08
CA GLN A 712 15.86 -15.77 -8.80
C GLN A 712 14.71 -15.58 -7.79
N ALA A 713 14.91 -14.76 -6.74
CA ALA A 713 13.88 -14.47 -5.74
C ALA A 713 12.70 -13.65 -6.30
N VAL A 714 12.94 -12.78 -7.30
CA VAL A 714 11.88 -12.02 -8.00
C VAL A 714 10.99 -12.96 -8.79
N ASP A 715 11.57 -13.99 -9.42
CA ASP A 715 10.83 -14.96 -10.22
C ASP A 715 10.28 -16.16 -9.43
N TYR A 716 10.72 -16.35 -8.17
CA TYR A 716 10.22 -17.41 -7.30
C TYR A 716 8.68 -17.57 -7.28
N PRO A 717 7.86 -16.50 -7.22
CA PRO A 717 6.40 -16.63 -7.29
C PRO A 717 5.85 -17.30 -8.56
N LYS A 718 6.63 -17.35 -9.65
CA LYS A 718 6.25 -17.91 -10.95
C LYS A 718 7.02 -19.19 -11.28
N SER A 719 8.29 -19.27 -10.86
CA SER A 719 9.18 -20.41 -11.12
C SER A 719 8.99 -21.53 -10.10
N GLY A 720 8.64 -21.20 -8.86
CA GLY A 720 8.60 -22.15 -7.75
C GLY A 720 9.97 -22.56 -7.22
N ILE A 721 11.05 -21.92 -7.68
CA ILE A 721 12.43 -22.20 -7.25
C ILE A 721 12.87 -21.14 -6.22
N PRO A 722 13.12 -21.52 -4.95
CA PRO A 722 13.49 -20.56 -3.91
C PRO A 722 14.96 -20.11 -4.04
N ALA A 723 15.20 -18.82 -3.83
CA ALA A 723 16.57 -18.29 -3.73
C ALA A 723 17.16 -18.57 -2.34
N ILE A 724 18.18 -19.44 -2.29
CA ILE A 724 18.85 -19.86 -1.06
C ILE A 724 20.12 -19.04 -0.86
N MET A 725 20.12 -18.19 0.17
CA MET A 725 21.28 -17.36 0.50
C MET A 725 22.20 -18.08 1.50
N ASP A 726 23.37 -18.49 1.02
CA ASP A 726 24.40 -19.17 1.79
C ASP A 726 24.97 -18.34 2.94
N ARG A 727 25.61 -19.02 3.90
CA ARG A 727 26.19 -18.37 5.09
C ARG A 727 27.29 -17.36 4.73
N GLY A 728 28.06 -17.61 3.67
CA GLY A 728 29.13 -16.71 3.21
C GLY A 728 28.61 -15.37 2.68
N LEU A 729 27.43 -15.37 2.08
CA LEU A 729 26.81 -14.17 1.50
C LEU A 729 26.19 -13.25 2.55
N LYS A 730 25.92 -13.77 3.77
CA LYS A 730 25.30 -13.02 4.86
C LYS A 730 26.29 -12.04 5.49
N PRO A 731 25.97 -10.73 5.55
CA PRO A 731 26.80 -9.77 6.25
C PRO A 731 26.91 -10.10 7.74
N ARG A 732 28.12 -10.02 8.30
CA ARG A 732 28.35 -10.17 9.75
C ARG A 732 28.06 -8.89 10.52
N ARG A 733 28.32 -7.74 9.89
CA ARG A 733 28.05 -6.41 10.42
C ARG A 733 27.30 -5.61 9.36
N TYR A 734 26.49 -4.66 9.81
CA TYR A 734 25.70 -3.79 8.95
C TYR A 734 26.12 -2.33 9.13
N PRO A 735 26.05 -1.50 8.08
CA PRO A 735 26.36 -0.10 8.20
C PRO A 735 25.30 0.65 9.02
N HIS A 736 25.70 1.72 9.69
CA HIS A 736 24.86 2.50 10.62
C HIS A 736 23.62 3.13 9.97
N PHE A 737 23.66 3.45 8.66
CA PHE A 737 22.50 3.96 7.93
C PHE A 737 21.39 2.91 7.71
N MET A 738 21.65 1.63 8.02
CA MET A 738 20.67 0.55 8.03
C MET A 738 20.19 0.27 9.45
N GLU A 739 19.58 1.26 10.11
CA GLU A 739 19.09 1.16 11.48
C GLU A 739 18.19 -0.07 11.71
N SER A 740 18.30 -0.70 12.89
CA SER A 740 17.49 -1.86 13.28
C SER A 740 17.36 -1.94 14.80
N LYS A 741 16.15 -2.20 15.30
CA LYS A 741 15.86 -2.39 16.74
C LYS A 741 16.46 -3.68 17.33
N TYR A 742 16.88 -4.63 16.50
CA TYR A 742 17.33 -5.96 16.94
C TYR A 742 18.84 -6.16 16.85
N ARG A 743 19.60 -5.22 16.27
CA ARG A 743 21.05 -5.37 16.12
C ARG A 743 21.78 -4.82 17.34
N THR A 744 22.75 -5.58 17.83
CA THR A 744 23.64 -5.14 18.90
C THR A 744 24.73 -4.20 18.36
N LYS A 745 25.42 -3.47 19.25
CA LYS A 745 26.44 -2.48 18.86
C LYS A 745 27.61 -3.09 18.09
N ASP A 746 27.99 -4.33 18.39
CA ASP A 746 29.04 -5.11 17.70
C ASP A 746 28.64 -5.51 16.27
N GLN A 747 27.34 -5.65 16.00
CA GLN A 747 26.78 -5.96 14.68
C GLN A 747 26.64 -4.75 13.77
N VAL A 748 27.06 -3.56 14.22
CA VAL A 748 26.96 -2.30 13.47
C VAL A 748 28.36 -1.69 13.27
N TYR A 749 28.61 -1.09 12.11
CA TYR A 749 29.80 -0.26 11.85
C TYR A 749 29.39 1.08 11.24
N ARG A 750 30.23 2.10 11.42
CA ARG A 750 30.02 3.41 10.79
C ARG A 750 30.61 3.41 9.39
N SER A 751 29.76 3.48 8.36
CA SER A 751 30.20 3.56 6.96
C SER A 751 30.81 4.93 6.68
N LYS A 752 31.91 4.94 5.92
CA LYS A 752 32.55 6.16 5.41
C LYS A 752 32.26 6.41 3.93
N LYS A 753 31.52 5.51 3.26
CA LYS A 753 31.14 5.62 1.86
C LYS A 753 29.92 6.53 1.70
N ILE A 754 29.52 6.77 0.45
CA ILE A 754 28.49 7.74 0.09
C ILE A 754 27.21 7.63 0.92
N LEU A 755 26.63 6.43 1.11
CA LEU A 755 25.39 6.30 1.89
C LEU A 755 25.57 6.63 3.38
N GLY A 756 26.73 6.28 3.95
CA GLY A 756 27.08 6.66 5.33
C GLY A 756 27.22 8.17 5.49
N ARG A 757 27.87 8.84 4.52
CA ARG A 757 28.02 10.30 4.47
C ARG A 757 26.67 11.01 4.33
N LEU A 758 25.84 10.57 3.38
CA LEU A 758 24.50 11.14 3.16
C LEU A 758 23.61 10.97 4.40
N PHE A 759 23.67 9.81 5.04
CA PHE A 759 22.93 9.56 6.27
C PHE A 759 23.39 10.48 7.40
N ASP A 760 24.69 10.63 7.62
CA ASP A 760 25.24 11.45 8.72
C ASP A 760 24.91 12.95 8.56
N GLU A 761 24.73 13.42 7.34
CA GLU A 761 24.46 14.83 7.03
C GLU A 761 23.00 15.26 7.29
N VAL A 762 22.04 14.34 7.21
CA VAL A 762 20.62 14.66 7.38
C VAL A 762 20.20 14.49 8.84
N GLU A 763 19.60 15.51 9.43
CA GLU A 763 18.94 15.40 10.73
C GLU A 763 17.42 15.29 10.57
N LEU A 764 16.79 14.42 11.36
CA LEU A 764 15.34 14.27 11.32
C LEU A 764 14.68 15.52 11.93
N VAL A 765 13.67 16.02 11.23
CA VAL A 765 12.85 17.14 11.69
C VAL A 765 11.50 16.62 12.15
N GLY A 766 11.14 16.93 13.40
CA GLY A 766 9.81 16.61 13.93
C GLY A 766 8.72 17.47 13.28
N PHE A 767 7.61 16.85 12.88
CA PHE A 767 6.45 17.57 12.39
C PHE A 767 5.70 18.24 13.56
N LYS A 768 5.47 19.55 13.44
CA LYS A 768 4.69 20.36 14.39
C LYS A 768 3.63 21.17 13.63
N PRO A 769 2.33 20.86 13.79
CA PRO A 769 1.26 21.66 13.23
C PRO A 769 1.30 23.11 13.72
N GLN A 770 0.85 24.04 12.89
CA GLN A 770 0.87 25.48 13.13
C GLN A 770 -0.47 25.98 13.68
N TYR A 771 -0.95 25.40 14.79
CA TYR A 771 -2.26 25.73 15.36
C TYR A 771 -2.40 27.18 15.84
N GLU A 772 -1.28 27.81 16.24
CA GLU A 772 -1.25 29.16 16.79
C GLU A 772 -1.35 30.26 15.71
N ASN A 773 -1.25 29.89 14.42
CA ASN A 773 -1.40 30.86 13.34
C ASN A 773 -2.86 31.32 13.21
N LYS A 774 -3.05 32.58 12.82
CA LYS A 774 -4.37 33.15 12.62
C LYS A 774 -5.03 32.61 11.35
N PHE A 775 -6.30 32.27 11.44
CA PHE A 775 -7.12 31.94 10.28
C PHE A 775 -7.29 33.17 9.36
N ASP A 776 -7.34 32.93 8.06
CA ASP A 776 -7.45 33.97 7.03
C ASP A 776 -8.72 34.82 7.17
N ALA A 777 -8.54 36.10 7.50
CA ALA A 777 -9.61 37.08 7.66
C ALA A 777 -10.42 37.30 6.37
N ARG A 778 -9.81 37.11 5.19
CA ARG A 778 -10.49 37.27 3.89
C ARG A 778 -11.68 36.33 3.72
N ILE A 779 -11.68 35.19 4.41
CA ILE A 779 -12.79 34.23 4.41
C ILE A 779 -13.75 34.49 5.57
N LEU A 780 -13.21 34.73 6.78
CA LEU A 780 -14.02 34.95 7.99
C LEU A 780 -14.95 36.16 7.86
N GLU A 781 -14.51 37.20 7.15
CA GLU A 781 -15.23 38.45 6.96
C GLU A 781 -16.00 38.51 5.63
N ALA A 782 -16.00 37.44 4.83
CA ALA A 782 -16.58 37.44 3.48
C ALA A 782 -18.12 37.48 3.46
N PHE A 783 -18.77 36.94 4.49
CA PHE A 783 -20.23 36.82 4.57
C PHE A 783 -20.72 37.04 5.99
N GLU A 784 -21.93 37.60 6.12
CA GLU A 784 -22.67 37.53 7.37
C GLU A 784 -23.34 36.15 7.48
N LEU A 785 -22.93 35.37 8.47
CA LEU A 785 -23.36 33.98 8.67
C LEU A 785 -24.34 33.89 9.83
N ASP A 786 -25.53 33.36 9.57
CA ASP A 786 -26.51 33.09 10.63
C ASP A 786 -26.11 31.88 11.49
N LYS A 787 -26.75 31.77 12.67
CA LYS A 787 -26.51 30.65 13.60
C LYS A 787 -26.95 29.29 13.03
N ALA A 788 -27.89 29.26 12.09
CA ALA A 788 -28.40 28.02 11.51
C ALA A 788 -27.36 27.39 10.58
N TRP A 789 -26.67 28.19 9.77
CA TRP A 789 -25.56 27.78 8.92
C TRP A 789 -24.39 27.25 9.74
N LEU A 790 -24.00 27.97 10.79
CA LEU A 790 -22.93 27.54 11.69
C LEU A 790 -23.28 26.22 12.37
N ALA A 791 -24.52 26.06 12.86
CA ALA A 791 -24.97 24.81 13.47
C ALA A 791 -25.00 23.64 12.48
N LYS A 792 -25.44 23.87 11.24
CA LYS A 792 -25.46 22.85 10.18
C LYS A 792 -24.04 22.42 9.79
N ALA A 793 -23.13 23.39 9.60
CA ALA A 793 -21.73 23.13 9.31
C ALA A 793 -21.03 22.38 10.46
N ALA A 794 -21.29 22.76 11.72
CA ALA A 794 -20.76 22.09 12.90
C ALA A 794 -21.22 20.63 13.00
N SER A 795 -22.50 20.36 12.73
CA SER A 795 -23.04 18.99 12.74
C SER A 795 -22.37 18.09 11.69
N ILE A 796 -22.13 18.60 10.48
CA ILE A 796 -21.45 17.85 9.42
C ILE A 796 -19.95 17.70 9.75
N LYS A 797 -19.32 18.74 10.32
CA LYS A 797 -17.93 18.71 10.76
C LYS A 797 -17.70 17.61 11.80
N ASP A 798 -18.55 17.50 12.82
CA ASP A 798 -18.46 16.44 13.83
C ASP A 798 -18.40 15.05 13.19
N ALA A 799 -19.26 14.80 12.21
CA ALA A 799 -19.32 13.53 11.51
C ALA A 799 -18.05 13.30 10.65
N TYR A 800 -17.57 14.34 9.97
CA TYR A 800 -16.32 14.29 9.19
C TYR A 800 -15.12 13.99 10.10
N ASP A 801 -14.99 14.72 11.22
CA ASP A 801 -13.90 14.56 12.16
C ASP A 801 -13.88 13.15 12.77
N GLU A 802 -15.04 12.61 13.14
CA GLU A 802 -15.17 11.23 13.64
C GLU A 802 -14.73 10.22 12.57
N SER A 803 -15.11 10.41 11.32
CA SER A 803 -14.74 9.53 10.21
C SER A 803 -13.26 9.62 9.85
N MET A 804 -12.66 10.82 9.91
CA MET A 804 -11.23 11.02 9.67
C MET A 804 -10.39 10.42 10.80
N LYS A 805 -10.74 10.67 12.07
CA LYS A 805 -10.05 10.08 13.24
C LYS A 805 -10.11 8.56 13.23
N ARG A 806 -11.25 8.00 12.84
CA ARG A 806 -11.44 6.56 12.62
C ARG A 806 -10.44 6.00 11.59
N LEU A 807 -10.35 6.66 10.43
CA LEU A 807 -9.45 6.26 9.37
C LEU A 807 -7.97 6.36 9.79
N MET A 808 -7.61 7.40 10.54
CA MET A 808 -6.28 7.59 11.11
C MET A 808 -5.91 6.50 12.13
N ALA A 809 -6.78 6.26 13.11
CA ALA A 809 -6.54 5.29 14.19
C ALA A 809 -6.34 3.87 13.67
N LYS A 810 -7.12 3.48 12.65
CA LYS A 810 -6.98 2.18 11.97
C LYS A 810 -5.57 1.92 11.43
N HIS A 811 -4.92 2.97 10.92
CA HIS A 811 -3.60 2.87 10.29
C HIS A 811 -2.46 3.40 11.15
N ALA A 812 -2.73 3.71 12.44
CA ALA A 812 -1.79 4.32 13.36
C ALA A 812 -1.18 5.65 12.85
N ILE A 813 -1.97 6.43 12.11
CA ILE A 813 -1.61 7.78 11.65
C ILE A 813 -1.92 8.78 12.76
N ARG A 814 -0.97 9.67 13.03
CA ARG A 814 -1.04 10.58 14.19
C ARG A 814 -1.83 11.85 13.92
N THR A 815 -1.77 12.37 12.70
CA THR A 815 -2.33 13.70 12.39
C THR A 815 -3.24 13.69 11.16
N GLU A 816 -4.23 14.60 11.14
CA GLU A 816 -5.10 14.76 9.98
C GLU A 816 -4.36 15.26 8.74
N PHE A 817 -3.23 15.97 8.91
CA PHE A 817 -2.44 16.50 7.81
C PHE A 817 -1.83 15.34 7.03
N GLU A 818 -1.20 14.40 7.75
CA GLU A 818 -0.69 13.15 7.18
C GLU A 818 -1.81 12.40 6.46
N ALA A 819 -3.01 12.34 7.05
CA ALA A 819 -4.14 11.69 6.43
C ALA A 819 -4.59 12.40 5.14
N TRP A 820 -4.75 13.73 5.18
CA TRP A 820 -5.36 14.52 4.12
C TRP A 820 -4.45 14.64 2.89
N VAL A 821 -3.13 14.84 3.04
CA VAL A 821 -2.19 14.85 1.89
C VAL A 821 -1.52 13.50 1.62
N VAL A 822 -1.68 12.51 2.51
CA VAL A 822 -1.07 11.16 2.41
C VAL A 822 0.47 11.18 2.53
N PHE A 823 1.03 12.23 3.15
CA PHE A 823 2.45 12.31 3.53
C PHE A 823 2.65 11.69 4.90
N VAL A 824 2.51 10.36 4.97
CA VAL A 824 2.50 9.63 6.24
C VAL A 824 3.92 9.41 6.76
N LEU A 825 4.17 9.86 7.99
CA LEU A 825 5.47 9.73 8.65
C LEU A 825 5.63 8.34 9.29
N SER A 826 4.55 7.79 9.85
CA SER A 826 4.53 6.44 10.44
C SER A 826 3.15 5.81 10.28
N HIS A 827 3.12 4.49 10.05
CA HIS A 827 1.89 3.69 9.99
C HIS A 827 2.10 2.35 10.69
N ASN A 828 1.03 1.56 10.79
CA ASN A 828 0.98 0.26 11.49
C ASN A 828 1.85 -0.87 10.88
N GLN A 829 2.63 -0.58 9.83
CA GLN A 829 3.57 -1.49 9.16
C GLN A 829 2.92 -2.74 8.53
N GLU A 830 1.60 -2.70 8.31
CA GLU A 830 0.90 -3.81 7.66
C GLU A 830 1.29 -3.97 6.19
N SER A 831 1.55 -2.87 5.48
CA SER A 831 2.00 -2.88 4.09
C SER A 831 3.24 -2.01 3.92
N ARG A 832 3.90 -2.11 2.76
CA ARG A 832 5.05 -1.25 2.43
C ARG A 832 4.57 0.18 2.18
N ASP A 833 5.39 1.17 2.49
CA ASP A 833 5.06 2.60 2.37
C ASP A 833 4.37 2.99 1.05
N TYR A 834 4.86 2.49 -0.08
CA TYR A 834 4.29 2.80 -1.39
C TYR A 834 2.86 2.25 -1.54
N THR A 835 2.66 0.96 -1.26
CA THR A 835 1.34 0.30 -1.32
C THR A 835 0.39 0.90 -0.30
N PHE A 836 0.90 1.23 0.89
CA PHE A 836 0.15 1.93 1.91
C PHE A 836 -0.36 3.29 1.41
N ALA A 837 0.51 4.13 0.84
CA ALA A 837 0.13 5.45 0.34
C ALA A 837 -0.91 5.39 -0.78
N GLU A 838 -0.87 4.36 -1.63
CA GLU A 838 -1.87 4.12 -2.68
C GLU A 838 -3.24 3.74 -2.10
N ASP A 839 -3.30 2.71 -1.25
CA ASP A 839 -4.56 2.20 -0.70
C ASP A 839 -5.19 3.17 0.31
N PHE A 840 -4.36 3.78 1.14
CA PHE A 840 -4.78 4.79 2.10
C PHE A 840 -5.25 6.07 1.38
N GLY A 841 -4.54 6.51 0.34
CA GLY A 841 -4.94 7.67 -0.45
C GLY A 841 -6.31 7.51 -1.09
N ARG A 842 -6.61 6.33 -1.66
CA ARG A 842 -7.96 5.99 -2.15
C ARG A 842 -9.03 6.06 -1.07
N SER A 843 -8.72 5.55 0.12
CA SER A 843 -9.65 5.54 1.26
C SER A 843 -9.98 6.96 1.73
N VAL A 844 -8.95 7.82 1.80
CA VAL A 844 -9.09 9.23 2.16
C VAL A 844 -9.86 10.00 1.09
N ASP A 845 -9.58 9.79 -0.19
CA ASP A 845 -10.26 10.51 -1.27
C ASP A 845 -11.74 10.12 -1.40
N LEU A 846 -12.07 8.85 -1.11
CA LEU A 846 -13.46 8.42 -0.97
C LEU A 846 -14.16 9.19 0.17
N LEU A 847 -13.53 9.26 1.34
CA LEU A 847 -14.06 10.01 2.48
C LEU A 847 -14.28 11.49 2.12
N LYS A 848 -13.29 12.13 1.49
CA LYS A 848 -13.41 13.53 1.03
C LYS A 848 -14.57 13.69 0.06
N THR A 849 -14.74 12.78 -0.90
CA THR A 849 -15.80 12.86 -1.92
C THR A 849 -17.18 12.73 -1.28
N GLN A 850 -17.36 11.77 -0.39
CA GLN A 850 -18.59 11.57 0.36
C GLN A 850 -19.01 12.84 1.13
N TYR A 851 -18.08 13.46 1.87
CA TYR A 851 -18.38 14.67 2.63
C TYR A 851 -18.55 15.91 1.75
N LYS A 852 -17.88 16.00 0.59
CA LYS A 852 -18.18 17.04 -0.40
C LYS A 852 -19.62 16.95 -0.89
N GLU A 853 -20.12 15.76 -1.24
CA GLU A 853 -21.51 15.58 -1.68
C GLU A 853 -22.51 15.96 -0.61
N ILE A 854 -22.26 15.56 0.65
CA ILE A 854 -23.09 15.92 1.80
C ILE A 854 -23.13 17.45 1.97
N CYS A 855 -21.99 18.13 1.90
CA CYS A 855 -21.92 19.59 2.00
C CYS A 855 -22.60 20.29 0.82
N ILE A 856 -22.44 19.78 -0.40
CA ILE A 856 -23.13 20.32 -1.59
C ILE A 856 -24.65 20.20 -1.41
N ASN A 857 -25.16 19.06 -0.97
CA ASN A 857 -26.59 18.90 -0.72
C ASN A 857 -27.09 19.79 0.42
N ALA A 858 -26.32 19.91 1.51
CA ALA A 858 -26.62 20.81 2.61
C ALA A 858 -26.68 22.28 2.18
N SER A 859 -25.88 22.69 1.18
CA SER A 859 -25.85 24.06 0.65
C SER A 859 -27.03 24.41 -0.27
N LYS A 860 -27.65 23.42 -0.93
CA LYS A 860 -28.77 23.64 -1.87
C LYS A 860 -30.07 24.10 -1.19
N GLU A 861 -30.22 23.84 0.10
CA GLU A 861 -31.44 24.16 0.87
C GLU A 861 -31.50 25.62 1.37
N GLY A 862 -30.46 26.44 1.18
CA GLY A 862 -30.38 27.74 1.88
C GLY A 862 -29.67 28.92 1.19
N SER A 863 -29.28 28.81 -0.09
CA SER A 863 -28.48 29.78 -0.89
C SER A 863 -26.96 29.57 -0.85
N GLY A 864 -26.41 29.14 -2.00
CA GLY A 864 -25.01 29.26 -2.41
C GLY A 864 -23.97 28.39 -1.68
N LEU A 865 -23.28 27.53 -2.44
CA LEU A 865 -22.11 26.78 -1.95
C LEU A 865 -21.02 27.67 -1.29
N PRO A 866 -20.68 28.88 -1.79
CA PRO A 866 -19.65 29.72 -1.18
C PRO A 866 -19.96 30.15 0.27
N ARG A 867 -21.21 30.51 0.56
CA ARG A 867 -21.65 30.88 1.92
C ARG A 867 -21.51 29.71 2.89
N PHE A 868 -21.90 28.52 2.45
CA PHE A 868 -21.74 27.31 3.28
C PHE A 868 -20.28 26.97 3.53
N VAL A 869 -19.41 27.11 2.52
CA VAL A 869 -17.97 26.92 2.66
C VAL A 869 -17.35 27.92 3.65
N ALA A 870 -17.78 29.18 3.64
CA ALA A 870 -17.38 30.15 4.65
C ALA A 870 -17.83 29.74 6.06
N ALA A 871 -19.07 29.25 6.23
CA ALA A 871 -19.53 28.71 7.51
C ALA A 871 -18.70 27.50 8.00
N MET A 872 -18.32 26.58 7.09
CA MET A 872 -17.41 25.48 7.42
C MET A 872 -16.06 25.99 7.95
N TYR A 873 -15.53 27.05 7.33
CA TYR A 873 -14.27 27.67 7.72
C TYR A 873 -14.38 28.38 9.08
N THR A 874 -15.42 29.19 9.30
CA THR A 874 -15.66 29.91 10.55
C THR A 874 -15.85 28.97 11.74
N VAL A 875 -16.65 27.90 11.59
CA VAL A 875 -16.81 26.89 12.67
C VAL A 875 -15.47 26.25 13.04
N THR A 876 -14.65 25.94 12.02
CA THR A 876 -13.33 25.33 12.23
C THR A 876 -12.39 26.30 12.94
N ALA A 877 -12.37 27.57 12.52
CA ALA A 877 -11.56 28.61 13.13
C ALA A 877 -11.92 28.83 14.61
N GLN A 878 -13.22 28.89 14.93
CA GLN A 878 -13.70 29.04 16.30
C GLN A 878 -13.25 27.88 17.17
N GLN A 879 -13.51 26.63 16.75
CA GLN A 879 -13.14 25.44 17.52
C GLN A 879 -11.63 25.39 17.83
N VAL A 880 -10.79 25.68 16.84
CA VAL A 880 -9.33 25.64 17.02
C VAL A 880 -8.86 26.79 17.90
N THR A 881 -9.40 28.00 17.72
CA THR A 881 -9.05 29.17 18.55
C THR A 881 -9.42 28.91 20.02
N ASP A 882 -10.63 28.43 20.29
CA ASP A 882 -11.09 28.06 21.64
C ASP A 882 -10.15 27.01 22.25
N ALA A 883 -9.77 25.97 21.49
CA ALA A 883 -8.85 24.94 21.97
C ALA A 883 -7.43 25.47 22.23
N VAL A 884 -6.93 26.42 21.44
CA VAL A 884 -5.63 27.07 21.68
C VAL A 884 -5.68 27.92 22.95
N GLU A 885 -6.76 28.68 23.17
CA GLU A 885 -6.97 29.45 24.41
C GLU A 885 -7.02 28.52 25.64
N GLU A 886 -7.75 27.41 25.56
CA GLU A 886 -7.77 26.39 26.62
C GLU A 886 -6.38 25.79 26.91
N CYS A 887 -5.48 25.69 25.92
CA CYS A 887 -4.11 25.22 26.14
C CYS A 887 -3.24 26.26 26.87
N GLN A 888 -3.64 27.54 26.88
CA GLN A 888 -2.90 28.61 27.57
C GLN A 888 -3.30 28.75 29.05
N HIS A 889 -4.46 28.23 29.43
CA HIS A 889 -5.02 28.30 30.79
C HIS A 889 -5.00 26.95 31.51
N THR A 890 -4.84 26.96 32.83
CA THR A 890 -4.93 25.75 33.69
C THR A 890 -6.34 25.67 34.27
N VAL A 891 -7.00 24.51 34.14
CA VAL A 891 -8.34 24.28 34.69
C VAL A 891 -8.22 23.32 35.88
N ILE A 892 -8.91 23.62 36.98
CA ILE A 892 -8.97 22.72 38.14
C ILE A 892 -10.20 21.82 37.96
N VAL A 893 -9.97 20.53 37.70
CA VAL A 893 -11.03 19.50 37.61
C VAL A 893 -10.81 18.52 38.77
N ASP A 894 -11.82 18.34 39.62
CA ASP A 894 -11.77 17.45 40.79
C ASP A 894 -10.55 17.64 41.71
N GLY A 895 -10.10 18.89 41.89
CA GLY A 895 -8.96 19.23 42.74
C GLY A 895 -7.58 18.92 42.16
N ARG A 896 -7.51 18.57 40.85
CA ARG A 896 -6.26 18.42 40.10
C ARG A 896 -6.15 19.52 39.04
N GLU A 897 -4.96 20.10 38.93
CA GLU A 897 -4.63 21.01 37.83
C GLU A 897 -4.50 20.18 36.55
N GLU A 898 -5.44 20.36 35.62
CA GLU A 898 -5.37 19.79 34.28
C GLU A 898 -5.14 20.92 33.28
N LYS A 899 -4.11 20.75 32.45
CA LYS A 899 -3.79 21.64 31.33
C LYS A 899 -3.97 20.86 30.04
N ARG A 900 -4.77 21.39 29.11
CA ARG A 900 -4.89 20.81 27.78
C ARG A 900 -3.53 20.89 27.08
N GLU A 901 -2.96 19.75 26.72
CA GLU A 901 -1.74 19.73 25.92
C GLU A 901 -2.09 20.06 24.46
N MET A 902 -1.27 20.87 23.78
CA MET A 902 -1.46 21.19 22.37
C MET A 902 -0.87 20.06 21.49
N THR A 903 -1.59 18.95 21.41
CA THR A 903 -1.19 17.75 20.66
C THR A 903 -2.21 17.43 19.56
N SER A 904 -1.85 16.58 18.61
CA SER A 904 -2.78 16.18 17.54
C SER A 904 -3.97 15.35 18.02
N GLU A 905 -3.88 14.76 19.21
CA GLU A 905 -4.96 13.97 19.81
C GLU A 905 -6.01 14.86 20.46
N THR A 906 -5.57 15.96 21.08
CA THR A 906 -6.45 16.89 21.77
C THR A 906 -7.01 17.96 20.84
N MET A 907 -6.26 18.45 19.85
CA MET A 907 -6.70 19.59 19.03
C MET A 907 -7.86 19.24 18.07
N PRO A 908 -8.79 20.17 17.79
CA PRO A 908 -9.81 20.01 16.76
C PRO A 908 -9.19 19.91 15.36
N LEU A 909 -9.86 19.19 14.46
CA LEU A 909 -9.41 19.03 13.08
C LEU A 909 -9.69 20.30 12.25
N MET A 910 -8.69 20.73 11.46
CA MET A 910 -8.71 21.86 10.54
C MET A 910 -9.06 21.48 9.09
N SER A 911 -8.99 20.20 8.71
CA SER A 911 -9.10 19.77 7.30
C SER A 911 -10.49 19.88 6.65
N PHE A 912 -11.55 20.05 7.44
CA PHE A 912 -12.94 20.06 6.97
C PHE A 912 -13.26 21.12 5.89
N PRO A 913 -12.99 22.43 6.08
CA PRO A 913 -13.23 23.44 5.06
C PRO A 913 -12.43 23.21 3.77
N TRP A 914 -11.26 22.59 3.87
CA TRP A 914 -10.35 22.31 2.75
C TRP A 914 -10.87 21.24 1.78
N LEU A 915 -11.98 20.57 2.10
CA LEU A 915 -12.76 19.82 1.11
C LEU A 915 -13.13 20.69 -0.11
N PHE A 916 -13.29 22.00 0.09
CA PHE A 916 -13.59 22.99 -0.95
C PHE A 916 -12.47 24.02 -1.14
N ALA A 917 -11.20 23.58 -1.15
CA ALA A 917 -10.04 24.45 -1.35
C ALA A 917 -10.19 25.45 -2.51
N SER A 918 -10.75 25.03 -3.65
CA SER A 918 -11.00 25.92 -4.79
C SER A 918 -12.05 27.00 -4.50
N GLU A 919 -13.10 26.71 -3.74
CA GLU A 919 -14.10 27.73 -3.36
C GLU A 919 -13.54 28.68 -2.31
N LEU A 920 -12.76 28.18 -1.34
CA LEU A 920 -12.02 29.04 -0.40
C LEU A 920 -11.10 30.02 -1.16
N GLY A 921 -10.39 29.54 -2.19
CA GLY A 921 -9.58 30.37 -3.06
C GLY A 921 -10.36 31.46 -3.78
N LYS A 922 -11.52 31.13 -4.37
CA LYS A 922 -12.41 32.11 -5.02
C LYS A 922 -12.91 33.18 -4.04
N ILE A 923 -13.30 32.78 -2.82
CA ILE A 923 -13.72 33.71 -1.76
C ILE A 923 -12.55 34.65 -1.40
N ALA A 924 -11.38 34.08 -1.13
CA ALA A 924 -10.19 34.81 -0.69
C ALA A 924 -9.62 35.77 -1.76
N THR A 925 -9.85 35.49 -3.04
CA THR A 925 -9.39 36.30 -4.18
C THR A 925 -10.48 37.20 -4.76
N LYS A 926 -11.70 37.20 -4.19
CA LYS A 926 -12.89 37.90 -4.72
C LYS A 926 -13.19 37.58 -6.20
N SER A 927 -12.81 36.38 -6.65
CA SER A 927 -12.89 35.92 -8.04
C SER A 927 -14.07 34.93 -8.20
N GLY A 928 -15.30 35.41 -8.03
CA GLY A 928 -16.56 34.65 -8.15
C GLY A 928 -17.75 35.58 -7.93
N PRO A 929 -18.90 35.36 -8.60
CA PRO A 929 -19.80 36.41 -9.06
C PRO A 929 -20.28 37.29 -7.91
N THR A 930 -20.03 38.60 -8.04
CA THR A 930 -20.90 39.60 -7.43
C THR A 930 -22.32 39.30 -7.90
N GLU A 931 -23.19 39.03 -6.93
CA GLU A 931 -24.64 38.74 -6.98
C GLU A 931 -25.34 38.60 -8.35
#